data_AF-A0A532TH40-F1
#
_entry.id   AF-A0A532TH40-F1
#
_cell.length_a   1.000
_cell.length_b   1.000
_cell.length_c   1.000
_cell.angle_alpha   90.00
_cell.angle_beta   90.00
_cell.angle_gamma   90.00
#
_symmetry.space_group_name_H-M   'P 1'
#
loop_
_entity.id
_entity.type
_entity.pdbx_description
1 polymer ?
#
loop_
_entity_poly.entity_id
_entity_poly.type
_entity_poly.pdbx_seq_one_letter_code
_entity_poly.pdbx_strand_id
1 'polypeptide(L)'
;MTKNKLSELIIEKYGIEIYKKSVEFQKNKINIISLKEDPIKIRSIILDNDREFHLVINEKKNEIFHDCPTFLIHSERDDKICIHLIRLLTIIKPSISLKIINNINDFYLTSEDFGSKKKSKNYLELANACFERKNCVEGLNYLNKAIINQHECEAIIERYLKTAIENNLYIEFFEFLQSAYDNELGPYLLKYNHYIEKGIKLFLNSVLKYTFFDILRIIESFDKLLDVYRFQNESFVSSILKKLEKMANSNDFNEIYFSTFFIKKNYDTLVNLNPLFKDLIPLKAFESFKSEIVKYFKSEIENFCVIDKLKLMKRHFEVFQIQKDAYYDEYKAYKSEIKELEKKVYLKKFAFLNLLKDKYKIKKSKVDFRKKRNTYIVNHDKENLKNPAYNYVIRHIGFYGINESTIKSSEIGVNYLIIKELFLDDLNNFPDIFYYKKQFWGEENNYEINSIDVFSLISKPIEYNYDIDQDYSNINDLMIIEWDLASKPRQGSLVNAYGAQIVIPDQNNSLFHDLKPFDLVYCQKTPVKIEGNIVKRINIIAKCSFKDAINSISKGMVFIEGYYPLSLIKSVLDKKISPFKAYEIISNNPNRLFVPNYRQFVKAFRKFLFDFINKEREYIYQELKSNSEEKTDQILVLLNLTTELAGLDLPFPEIIQELLSEVSNLDEFRTKLLNKIHSVVKNVLVVRELGSTKIFDLKKMRHTQFVKYSSEILKIRKEEFEKSKILKSSEKFALYNISELFKTYYGNQFSNILNLGVKLEIDQDIFNKIMFYASKLKLNLNIIP
;
A
#
# COMPACT_ATOMS: atom_id res chain seq x y z
N MET A 1 21.53 5.03 -18.37
CA MET A 1 21.02 4.03 -17.41
C MET A 1 22.07 3.77 -16.33
N THR A 2 21.87 4.20 -15.09
CA THR A 2 22.71 3.71 -13.97
C THR A 2 22.05 2.48 -13.37
N LYS A 3 22.60 1.30 -13.68
CA LYS A 3 22.30 0.06 -12.98
C LYS A 3 22.49 0.30 -11.48
N ASN A 4 21.50 -0.09 -10.68
CA ASN A 4 21.53 0.16 -9.25
C ASN A 4 22.60 -0.76 -8.64
N LYS A 5 23.81 -0.22 -8.39
CA LYS A 5 24.99 -0.98 -7.93
C LYS A 5 24.70 -1.91 -6.75
N LEU A 6 23.76 -1.52 -5.88
CA LEU A 6 23.27 -2.32 -4.75
C LEU A 6 22.52 -3.59 -5.20
N SER A 7 21.63 -3.50 -6.20
CA SER A 7 20.88 -4.67 -6.67
C SER A 7 21.77 -5.70 -7.33
N GLU A 8 22.78 -5.25 -8.09
CA GLU A 8 23.76 -6.16 -8.69
C GLU A 8 24.57 -6.89 -7.61
N LEU A 9 25.07 -6.16 -6.60
CA LEU A 9 25.78 -6.72 -5.45
C LEU A 9 24.94 -7.74 -4.65
N ILE A 10 23.65 -7.47 -4.42
CA ILE A 10 22.76 -8.41 -3.74
C ILE A 10 22.56 -9.67 -4.58
N ILE A 11 22.30 -9.51 -5.88
CA ILE A 11 22.08 -10.65 -6.79
C ILE A 11 23.34 -11.51 -6.90
N GLU A 12 24.51 -10.89 -6.97
CA GLU A 12 25.80 -11.57 -7.05
C GLU A 12 26.12 -12.36 -5.77
N LYS A 13 25.91 -11.76 -4.59
CA LYS A 13 26.22 -12.41 -3.30
C LYS A 13 25.17 -13.43 -2.84
N TYR A 14 23.88 -13.16 -3.04
CA TYR A 14 22.78 -13.91 -2.42
C TYR A 14 21.75 -14.46 -3.42
N GLY A 15 21.93 -14.22 -4.72
CA GLY A 15 21.07 -14.73 -5.78
C GLY A 15 19.84 -13.89 -6.10
N ILE A 16 19.32 -14.07 -7.31
CA ILE A 16 18.22 -13.28 -7.87
C ILE A 16 16.88 -13.52 -7.16
N GLU A 17 16.67 -14.71 -6.60
CA GLU A 17 15.40 -15.08 -5.95
C GLU A 17 15.17 -14.32 -4.63
N ILE A 18 16.19 -14.22 -3.78
CA ILE A 18 16.12 -13.45 -2.53
C ILE A 18 15.87 -11.98 -2.85
N TYR A 19 16.57 -11.43 -3.85
CA TYR A 19 16.36 -10.06 -4.29
C TYR A 19 14.91 -9.82 -4.74
N LYS A 20 14.36 -10.65 -5.64
CA LYS A 20 12.97 -10.51 -6.12
C LYS A 20 11.95 -10.53 -4.99
N LYS A 21 12.07 -11.48 -4.06
CA LYS A 21 11.18 -11.56 -2.88
C LYS A 21 11.32 -10.38 -1.94
N SER A 22 12.55 -9.91 -1.74
CA SER A 22 12.76 -8.69 -0.97
C SER A 22 12.08 -7.50 -1.64
N VAL A 23 12.04 -7.40 -2.97
CA VAL A 23 11.36 -6.30 -3.66
C VAL A 23 9.84 -6.43 -3.55
N GLU A 24 9.30 -7.65 -3.59
CA GLU A 24 7.87 -7.98 -3.41
C GLU A 24 7.39 -7.73 -1.97
N PHE A 25 8.26 -7.91 -0.97
CA PHE A 25 7.93 -7.62 0.41
C PHE A 25 7.60 -6.13 0.58
N GLN A 26 6.39 -5.83 1.05
CA GLN A 26 5.87 -4.45 0.99
C GLN A 26 6.66 -3.51 1.92
N LYS A 27 6.96 -2.29 1.43
CA LYS A 27 7.76 -1.31 2.20
C LYS A 27 7.07 -0.90 3.50
N ASN A 28 5.75 -0.77 3.49
CA ASN A 28 4.94 -0.40 4.66
C ASN A 28 4.93 -1.46 5.78
N LYS A 29 5.45 -2.68 5.53
CA LYS A 29 5.68 -3.70 6.55
C LYS A 29 6.97 -3.50 7.34
N ILE A 30 7.86 -2.61 6.90
CA ILE A 30 9.08 -2.22 7.62
C ILE A 30 8.91 -0.81 8.16
N ASN A 31 8.83 -0.70 9.48
CA ASN A 31 8.80 0.56 10.19
C ASN A 31 10.19 0.90 10.74
N ILE A 32 10.86 1.88 10.14
CA ILE A 32 12.15 2.38 10.62
C ILE A 32 11.90 3.36 11.77
N ILE A 33 12.29 2.95 12.99
CA ILE A 33 12.13 3.71 14.23
C ILE A 33 13.16 4.84 14.29
N SER A 34 14.42 4.50 14.03
CA SER A 34 15.53 5.45 14.03
C SER A 34 16.61 5.05 13.05
N LEU A 35 17.23 6.06 12.44
CA LEU A 35 18.34 5.92 11.51
C LEU A 35 19.34 7.03 11.80
N LYS A 36 20.55 6.65 12.25
CA LYS A 36 21.73 7.52 12.36
C LYS A 36 22.78 7.03 11.37
N GLU A 37 23.42 7.96 10.67
CA GLU A 37 24.31 7.64 9.54
C GLU A 37 25.78 7.51 9.96
N ASP A 38 26.23 8.22 11.00
CA ASP A 38 27.61 8.19 11.47
C ASP A 38 27.69 8.26 13.02
N PRO A 39 28.06 7.18 13.71
CA PRO A 39 28.15 5.81 13.18
C PRO A 39 26.76 5.29 12.75
N ILE A 40 26.73 4.32 11.84
CA ILE A 40 25.49 3.72 11.37
C ILE A 40 24.78 3.03 12.54
N LYS A 41 23.56 3.49 12.83
CA LYS A 41 22.66 2.84 13.78
C LYS A 41 21.23 2.89 13.26
N ILE A 42 20.69 1.72 12.92
CA ILE A 42 19.34 1.58 12.37
C ILE A 42 18.52 0.70 13.31
N ARG A 43 17.28 1.10 13.58
CA ARG A 43 16.30 0.33 14.34
C ARG A 43 15.03 0.24 13.52
N SER A 44 14.51 -0.96 13.36
CA SER A 44 13.26 -1.19 12.65
C SER A 44 12.44 -2.31 13.27
N ILE A 45 11.12 -2.22 13.12
CA ILE A 45 10.17 -3.32 13.34
C ILE A 45 9.63 -3.75 11.99
N ILE A 46 9.51 -5.07 11.84
CA ILE A 46 9.13 -5.75 10.61
C ILE A 46 7.97 -6.66 10.95
N LEU A 47 6.88 -6.56 10.20
CA LEU A 47 5.72 -7.40 10.40
C LEU A 47 5.55 -8.38 9.26
N ASP A 48 5.61 -9.66 9.62
CA ASP A 48 5.49 -10.76 8.68
C ASP A 48 4.73 -11.93 9.32
N ASN A 49 3.79 -12.50 8.57
CA ASN A 49 2.93 -13.63 9.00
C ASN A 49 2.27 -13.45 10.38
N ASP A 50 1.66 -12.29 10.63
CA ASP A 50 1.02 -11.93 11.90
C ASP A 50 1.99 -11.97 13.11
N ARG A 51 3.31 -11.77 12.87
CA ARG A 51 4.33 -11.66 13.91
C ARG A 51 5.16 -10.38 13.75
N GLU A 52 5.57 -9.82 14.87
CA GLU A 52 6.47 -8.67 14.95
C GLU A 52 7.92 -9.14 15.13
N PHE A 53 8.79 -8.74 14.22
CA PHE A 53 10.22 -8.95 14.25
C PHE A 53 10.96 -7.62 14.43
N HIS A 54 12.06 -7.61 15.16
CA HIS A 54 12.95 -6.48 15.36
C HIS A 54 14.21 -6.68 14.56
N LEU A 55 14.66 -5.62 13.88
CA LEU A 55 15.95 -5.60 13.20
C LEU A 55 16.72 -4.35 13.64
N VAL A 56 17.94 -4.56 14.13
CA VAL A 56 18.83 -3.49 14.59
C VAL A 56 20.20 -3.66 13.94
N ILE A 57 20.70 -2.62 13.28
CA ILE A 57 22.06 -2.54 12.74
C ILE A 57 22.83 -1.53 13.59
N ASN A 58 24.00 -1.90 14.11
CA ASN A 58 24.79 -1.04 14.99
C ASN A 58 26.28 -1.18 14.69
N GLU A 59 26.82 -0.25 13.90
CA GLU A 59 28.22 -0.21 13.49
C GLU A 59 29.16 -0.06 14.68
N LYS A 60 28.83 0.76 15.68
CA LYS A 60 29.68 0.90 16.88
C LYS A 60 29.88 -0.40 17.67
N LYS A 61 28.95 -1.34 17.56
CA LYS A 61 29.03 -2.65 18.22
C LYS A 61 29.38 -3.78 17.24
N ASN A 62 29.58 -3.46 15.96
CA ASN A 62 29.71 -4.45 14.89
C ASN A 62 28.60 -5.52 14.96
N GLU A 63 27.35 -5.12 15.17
CA GLU A 63 26.24 -6.06 15.38
C GLU A 63 25.07 -5.80 14.42
N ILE A 64 24.53 -6.86 13.80
CA ILE A 64 23.19 -6.90 13.19
C ILE A 64 22.36 -7.90 13.97
N PHE A 65 21.40 -7.39 14.72
CA PHE A 65 20.44 -8.18 15.47
C PHE A 65 19.15 -8.33 14.66
N HIS A 66 18.65 -9.55 14.52
CA HIS A 66 17.31 -9.79 13.99
C HIS A 66 16.70 -11.07 14.57
N ASP A 67 15.45 -11.01 15.01
CA ASP A 67 14.74 -12.11 15.67
C ASP A 67 13.81 -12.90 14.73
N CYS A 68 14.02 -12.81 13.41
CA CYS A 68 13.25 -13.62 12.47
C CYS A 68 13.71 -15.09 12.47
N PRO A 69 12.85 -16.04 12.05
CA PRO A 69 13.20 -17.47 12.03
C PRO A 69 14.48 -17.78 11.25
N THR A 70 14.76 -17.05 10.17
CA THR A 70 15.99 -17.24 9.36
C THR A 70 17.26 -16.99 10.18
N PHE A 71 17.28 -15.94 11.01
CA PHE A 71 18.40 -15.62 11.90
C PHE A 71 18.55 -16.60 13.07
N LEU A 72 17.44 -17.22 13.48
CA LEU A 72 17.38 -18.19 14.58
C LEU A 72 17.79 -19.61 14.15
N ILE A 73 17.38 -20.05 12.96
CA ILE A 73 17.44 -21.46 12.55
C ILE A 73 18.77 -21.79 11.85
N HIS A 74 19.31 -20.88 11.05
CA HIS A 74 20.50 -21.16 10.25
C HIS A 74 21.77 -20.88 11.06
N SER A 75 22.74 -21.80 10.98
CA SER A 75 24.06 -21.66 11.59
C SER A 75 25.01 -20.84 10.71
N GLU A 76 24.94 -21.04 9.40
CA GLU A 76 25.81 -20.36 8.43
C GLU A 76 25.39 -18.91 8.19
N ARG A 77 26.37 -18.05 7.94
CA ARG A 77 26.17 -16.60 7.84
C ARG A 77 25.34 -16.21 6.61
N ASP A 78 25.66 -16.79 5.46
CA ASP A 78 25.00 -16.44 4.20
C ASP A 78 23.52 -16.85 4.22
N ASP A 79 23.22 -17.99 4.86
CA ASP A 79 21.86 -18.47 5.10
C ASP A 79 21.06 -17.63 6.11
N LYS A 80 21.73 -16.85 6.97
CA LYS A 80 21.05 -15.92 7.90
C LYS A 80 20.53 -14.67 7.19
N ILE A 81 21.01 -14.34 5.99
CA ILE A 81 20.60 -13.14 5.25
C ILE A 81 19.16 -13.30 4.75
N CYS A 82 18.21 -12.75 5.50
CA CYS A 82 16.80 -12.87 5.21
C CYS A 82 16.27 -11.77 4.27
N ILE A 83 15.08 -12.00 3.70
CA ILE A 83 14.38 -11.04 2.85
C ILE A 83 14.13 -9.69 3.54
N HIS A 84 14.00 -9.70 4.87
CA HIS A 84 13.73 -8.50 5.66
C HIS A 84 14.93 -7.56 5.74
N LEU A 85 16.14 -8.09 5.96
CA LEU A 85 17.37 -7.31 5.96
C LEU A 85 17.61 -6.70 4.58
N ILE A 86 17.51 -7.52 3.53
CA ILE A 86 17.68 -7.03 2.16
C ILE A 86 16.64 -5.96 1.85
N ARG A 87 15.36 -6.17 2.22
CA ARG A 87 14.33 -5.15 2.03
C ARG A 87 14.71 -3.85 2.73
N LEU A 88 15.14 -3.88 3.99
CA LEU A 88 15.55 -2.69 4.71
C LEU A 88 16.67 -1.94 3.96
N LEU A 89 17.67 -2.65 3.44
CA LEU A 89 18.74 -2.06 2.63
C LEU A 89 18.23 -1.43 1.33
N THR A 90 17.14 -1.94 0.74
CA THR A 90 16.49 -1.30 -0.43
C THR A 90 15.66 -0.06 -0.07
N ILE A 91 15.33 0.15 1.21
CA ILE A 91 14.53 1.29 1.68
C ILE A 91 15.41 2.47 2.10
N ILE A 92 16.57 2.21 2.73
CA ILE A 92 17.48 3.26 3.21
C ILE A 92 18.33 3.87 2.07
N LYS A 93 19.07 4.94 2.38
CA LYS A 93 19.93 5.62 1.39
C LYS A 93 20.96 4.65 0.78
N PRO A 94 21.15 4.65 -0.55
CA PRO A 94 22.08 3.72 -1.21
C PRO A 94 23.51 3.75 -0.67
N SER A 95 24.02 4.93 -0.28
CA SER A 95 25.35 5.08 0.31
C SER A 95 25.52 4.28 1.62
N ILE A 96 24.51 4.34 2.50
CA ILE A 96 24.47 3.59 3.76
C ILE A 96 24.35 2.09 3.47
N SER A 97 23.44 1.72 2.57
CA SER A 97 23.23 0.32 2.18
C SER A 97 24.49 -0.33 1.62
N LEU A 98 25.21 0.39 0.76
CA LEU A 98 26.47 -0.09 0.17
C LEU A 98 27.56 -0.23 1.25
N LYS A 99 27.65 0.71 2.19
CA LYS A 99 28.60 0.60 3.31
C LYS A 99 28.29 -0.63 4.18
N ILE A 100 27.03 -0.88 4.51
CA ILE A 100 26.61 -2.06 5.30
C ILE A 100 26.90 -3.36 4.54
N ILE A 101 26.55 -3.44 3.24
CA ILE A 101 26.64 -4.71 2.50
C ILE A 101 28.08 -5.07 2.09
N ASN A 102 28.93 -4.07 1.89
CA ASN A 102 30.36 -4.28 1.62
C ASN A 102 31.08 -4.75 2.88
N ASN A 103 30.72 -4.19 4.04
CA ASN A 103 31.29 -4.53 5.34
C ASN A 103 30.43 -5.54 6.11
N ILE A 104 29.53 -6.26 5.44
CA ILE A 104 28.60 -7.18 6.10
C ILE A 104 29.36 -8.24 6.91
N ASN A 105 30.57 -8.57 6.44
CA ASN A 105 31.49 -9.51 7.05
C ASN A 105 32.06 -9.08 8.40
N ASP A 106 32.00 -7.79 8.70
CA ASP A 106 32.48 -7.21 9.95
C ASP A 106 31.41 -7.24 11.06
N PHE A 107 30.14 -7.50 10.71
CA PHE A 107 29.03 -7.52 11.66
C PHE A 107 28.71 -8.92 12.22
N TYR A 108 28.69 -9.08 13.54
CA TYR A 108 28.10 -10.25 14.18
C TYR A 108 26.58 -10.29 13.95
N LEU A 109 26.09 -11.39 13.33
CA LEU A 109 24.66 -11.63 13.11
C LEU A 109 24.05 -12.35 14.33
N THR A 110 23.33 -11.61 15.18
CA THR A 110 22.80 -12.08 16.45
C THR A 110 21.28 -12.21 16.44
N SER A 111 20.76 -13.10 17.28
CA SER A 111 19.34 -13.27 17.57
C SER A 111 19.15 -13.63 19.05
N GLU A 112 18.08 -13.16 19.67
CA GLU A 112 17.69 -13.49 21.06
C GLU A 112 16.17 -13.71 21.12
N ASP A 113 15.75 -14.60 22.02
CA ASP A 113 14.35 -14.94 22.28
C ASP A 113 13.57 -13.82 23.03
N PHE A 114 12.28 -14.07 23.31
CA PHE A 114 11.35 -13.15 23.96
C PHE A 114 11.86 -12.63 25.33
N GLY A 115 11.76 -11.30 25.57
CA GLY A 115 12.23 -10.65 26.82
C GLY A 115 13.50 -9.79 26.70
N SER A 116 14.05 -9.56 25.50
CA SER A 116 15.31 -8.81 25.38
C SER A 116 15.16 -7.31 25.70
N LYS A 117 16.12 -6.76 26.46
CA LYS A 117 16.23 -5.31 26.73
C LYS A 117 16.24 -4.47 25.44
N LYS A 118 16.70 -5.05 24.31
CA LYS A 118 16.70 -4.38 23.00
C LYS A 118 15.29 -4.19 22.44
N LYS A 119 14.40 -5.19 22.58
CA LYS A 119 12.99 -5.10 22.16
C LYS A 119 12.25 -4.04 22.96
N SER A 120 12.36 -4.08 24.30
CA SER A 120 11.76 -3.08 25.19
C SER A 120 12.16 -1.66 24.78
N LYS A 121 13.46 -1.41 24.56
CA LYS A 121 13.94 -0.09 24.15
C LYS A 121 13.37 0.39 22.80
N ASN A 122 13.19 -0.49 21.83
CA ASN A 122 12.58 -0.14 20.55
C ASN A 122 11.09 0.21 20.72
N TYR A 123 10.36 -0.52 21.55
CA TYR A 123 8.97 -0.20 21.88
C TYR A 123 8.82 1.12 22.63
N LEU A 124 9.74 1.46 23.54
CA LEU A 124 9.76 2.77 24.20
C LEU A 124 9.98 3.92 23.21
N GLU A 125 10.93 3.77 22.27
CA GLU A 125 11.16 4.76 21.21
C GLU A 125 9.91 4.95 20.34
N LEU A 126 9.21 3.87 19.99
CA LEU A 126 7.95 3.94 19.25
C LEU A 126 6.82 4.59 20.05
N ALA A 127 6.67 4.24 21.31
CA ALA A 127 5.67 4.85 22.19
C ALA A 127 5.85 6.38 22.23
N ASN A 128 7.09 6.86 22.38
CA ASN A 128 7.41 8.28 22.35
C ASN A 128 6.95 8.94 21.04
N ALA A 129 7.34 8.35 19.91
CA ALA A 129 6.96 8.86 18.59
C ALA A 129 5.43 8.87 18.37
N CYS A 130 4.69 7.91 18.96
CA CYS A 130 3.23 7.88 18.92
C CYS A 130 2.62 9.01 19.75
N PHE A 131 3.12 9.24 20.97
CA PHE A 131 2.62 10.33 21.83
C PHE A 131 2.91 11.71 21.25
N GLU A 132 4.08 11.92 20.65
CA GLU A 132 4.42 13.16 19.93
C GLU A 132 3.43 13.45 18.79
N ARG A 133 2.85 12.40 18.21
CA ARG A 133 1.84 12.47 17.14
C ARG A 133 0.40 12.41 17.65
N LYS A 134 0.18 12.52 18.96
CA LYS A 134 -1.15 12.42 19.63
C LYS A 134 -1.90 11.10 19.39
N ASN A 135 -1.19 10.02 19.04
CA ASN A 135 -1.78 8.69 18.88
C ASN A 135 -1.59 7.90 20.18
N CYS A 136 -2.42 8.24 21.17
CA CYS A 136 -2.26 7.76 22.54
C CYS A 136 -2.57 6.26 22.71
N VAL A 137 -3.58 5.73 22.01
CA VAL A 137 -3.94 4.29 22.06
C VAL A 137 -2.77 3.43 21.58
N GLU A 138 -2.16 3.78 20.44
CA GLU A 138 -1.01 3.04 19.92
C GLU A 138 0.25 3.21 20.79
N GLY A 139 0.45 4.42 21.32
CA GLY A 139 1.54 4.69 22.26
C GLY A 139 1.45 3.85 23.53
N LEU A 140 0.26 3.74 24.13
CA LEU A 140 0.01 2.87 25.29
C LEU A 140 0.26 1.40 24.94
N ASN A 141 -0.24 0.92 23.80
CA ASN A 141 0.02 -0.46 23.36
C ASN A 141 1.53 -0.77 23.25
N TYR A 142 2.35 0.18 22.74
CA TYR A 142 3.80 0.02 22.73
C TYR A 142 4.44 0.10 24.12
N LEU A 143 3.95 0.96 25.03
CA LEU A 143 4.40 0.94 26.42
C LEU A 143 4.12 -0.41 27.09
N ASN A 144 2.93 -0.99 26.88
CA ASN A 144 2.59 -2.31 27.42
C ASN A 144 3.59 -3.38 26.92
N LYS A 145 3.92 -3.36 25.63
CA LYS A 145 4.93 -4.25 25.05
C LYS A 145 6.33 -4.03 25.65
N ALA A 146 6.71 -2.78 25.95
CA ALA A 146 7.97 -2.50 26.62
C ALA A 146 8.01 -3.08 28.03
N ILE A 147 6.91 -2.97 28.78
CA ILE A 147 6.75 -3.49 30.14
C ILE A 147 6.91 -5.01 30.17
N ILE A 148 6.19 -5.74 29.31
CA ILE A 148 6.21 -7.22 29.27
C ILE A 148 7.61 -7.77 28.93
N ASN A 149 8.44 -7.00 28.22
CA ASN A 149 9.77 -7.42 27.77
C ASN A 149 10.92 -6.94 28.69
N GLN A 150 10.65 -6.49 29.93
CA GLN A 150 11.69 -5.97 30.83
C GLN A 150 11.37 -6.20 32.32
N HIS A 151 12.37 -6.68 33.08
CA HIS A 151 12.27 -6.86 34.54
C HIS A 151 12.22 -5.53 35.34
N GLU A 152 12.88 -4.46 34.86
CA GLU A 152 12.87 -3.12 35.48
C GLU A 152 11.89 -2.19 34.75
N CYS A 153 10.59 -2.29 35.04
CA CYS A 153 9.55 -1.58 34.28
C CYS A 153 8.77 -0.51 35.08
N GLU A 154 9.13 -0.25 36.35
CA GLU A 154 8.39 0.63 37.26
C GLU A 154 8.08 2.02 36.67
N ALA A 155 9.09 2.75 36.21
CA ALA A 155 8.90 4.07 35.59
C ALA A 155 8.06 4.03 34.31
N ILE A 156 8.03 2.89 33.61
CA ILE A 156 7.24 2.71 32.39
C ILE A 156 5.77 2.47 32.77
N ILE A 157 5.51 1.71 33.84
CA ILE A 157 4.18 1.48 34.42
C ILE A 157 3.57 2.82 34.87
N GLU A 158 4.31 3.62 35.63
CA GLU A 158 3.84 4.94 36.09
C GLU A 158 3.39 5.81 34.90
N ARG A 159 4.24 5.86 33.87
CA ARG A 159 3.97 6.60 32.66
C ARG A 159 2.73 6.08 31.93
N TYR A 160 2.57 4.75 31.82
CA TYR A 160 1.39 4.14 31.21
C TYR A 160 0.11 4.60 31.92
N LEU A 161 0.06 4.44 33.24
CA LEU A 161 -1.13 4.77 34.04
C LEU A 161 -1.47 6.27 33.93
N LYS A 162 -0.46 7.14 34.06
CA LYS A 162 -0.63 8.59 33.94
C LYS A 162 -1.19 8.97 32.57
N THR A 163 -0.58 8.49 31.49
CA THR A 163 -0.98 8.83 30.12
C THR A 163 -2.38 8.31 29.80
N ALA A 164 -2.75 7.11 30.25
CA ALA A 164 -4.10 6.57 30.06
C ALA A 164 -5.16 7.45 30.73
N ILE A 165 -4.90 7.90 31.97
CA ILE A 165 -5.81 8.78 32.72
C ILE A 165 -5.95 10.16 32.05
N GLU A 166 -4.83 10.80 31.69
CA GLU A 166 -4.82 12.14 31.08
C GLU A 166 -5.58 12.19 29.74
N ASN A 167 -5.69 11.06 29.04
CA ASN A 167 -6.37 10.94 27.75
C ASN A 167 -7.75 10.25 27.82
N ASN A 168 -8.27 9.97 29.03
CA ASN A 168 -9.55 9.24 29.23
C ASN A 168 -9.60 7.86 28.53
N LEU A 169 -8.49 7.13 28.52
CA LEU A 169 -8.37 5.80 27.90
C LEU A 169 -8.59 4.69 28.94
N TYR A 170 -9.79 4.63 29.52
CA TYR A 170 -10.08 3.72 30.63
C TYR A 170 -10.18 2.25 30.23
N ILE A 171 -10.52 1.95 28.97
CA ILE A 171 -10.49 0.57 28.46
C ILE A 171 -9.06 0.03 28.52
N GLU A 172 -8.11 0.76 27.92
CA GLU A 172 -6.68 0.42 27.90
C GLU A 172 -6.08 0.42 29.31
N PHE A 173 -6.59 1.27 30.20
CA PHE A 173 -6.19 1.32 31.61
C PHE A 173 -6.54 0.02 32.34
N PHE A 174 -7.80 -0.43 32.30
CA PHE A 174 -8.21 -1.64 33.01
C PHE A 174 -7.67 -2.91 32.36
N GLU A 175 -7.62 -2.99 31.03
CA GLU A 175 -7.01 -4.13 30.32
C GLU A 175 -5.52 -4.26 30.65
N PHE A 176 -4.80 -3.14 30.79
CA PHE A 176 -3.41 -3.15 31.24
C PHE A 176 -3.27 -3.64 32.68
N LEU A 177 -4.08 -3.14 33.61
CA LEU A 177 -4.01 -3.58 35.01
C LEU A 177 -4.25 -5.09 35.11
N GLN A 178 -5.28 -5.61 34.45
CA GLN A 178 -5.54 -7.05 34.39
C GLN A 178 -4.33 -7.81 33.82
N SER A 179 -3.87 -7.41 32.63
CA SER A 179 -2.71 -8.02 31.98
C SER A 179 -1.45 -7.98 32.85
N ALA A 180 -1.23 -6.90 33.59
CA ALA A 180 -0.04 -6.75 34.42
C ALA A 180 -0.05 -7.71 35.61
N TYR A 181 -1.21 -7.96 36.23
CA TYR A 181 -1.32 -9.01 37.25
C TYR A 181 -1.19 -10.42 36.66
N ASP A 182 -1.77 -10.68 35.49
CA ASP A 182 -1.62 -11.96 34.76
C ASP A 182 -0.15 -12.28 34.41
N ASN A 183 0.70 -11.25 34.30
CA ASN A 183 2.14 -11.35 34.04
C ASN A 183 3.00 -11.11 35.30
N GLU A 184 2.46 -11.32 36.51
CA GLU A 184 3.18 -11.26 37.79
C GLU A 184 3.78 -9.87 38.15
N LEU A 185 3.28 -8.78 37.56
CA LEU A 185 3.75 -7.41 37.84
C LEU A 185 3.06 -6.73 39.04
N GLY A 186 2.21 -7.46 39.77
CA GLY A 186 1.44 -6.95 40.91
C GLY A 186 2.26 -6.16 41.95
N PRO A 187 3.43 -6.64 42.42
CA PRO A 187 4.26 -5.92 43.38
C PRO A 187 4.69 -4.53 42.92
N TYR A 188 4.93 -4.36 41.61
CA TYR A 188 5.30 -3.07 41.02
C TYR A 188 4.10 -2.12 40.93
N LEU A 189 2.89 -2.64 40.69
CA LEU A 189 1.66 -1.85 40.64
C LEU A 189 1.28 -1.25 42.00
N LEU A 190 1.58 -1.95 43.11
CA LEU A 190 1.29 -1.46 44.46
C LEU A 190 1.98 -0.13 44.77
N LYS A 191 3.18 0.12 44.23
CA LYS A 191 3.88 1.41 44.36
C LYS A 191 3.10 2.58 43.74
N TYR A 192 2.27 2.28 42.75
CA TYR A 192 1.49 3.26 41.99
C TYR A 192 0.00 3.22 42.32
N ASN A 193 -0.35 2.73 43.51
CA ASN A 193 -1.73 2.59 43.96
C ASN A 193 -2.55 3.89 43.82
N HIS A 194 -1.94 5.03 44.10
CA HIS A 194 -2.60 6.34 43.96
C HIS A 194 -3.06 6.65 42.52
N TYR A 195 -2.34 6.19 41.49
CA TYR A 195 -2.79 6.30 40.09
C TYR A 195 -3.94 5.35 39.79
N ILE A 196 -3.92 4.13 40.34
CA ILE A 196 -5.00 3.15 40.22
C ILE A 196 -6.29 3.74 40.80
N GLU A 197 -6.23 4.23 42.04
CA GLU A 197 -7.36 4.85 42.74
C GLU A 197 -7.89 6.08 41.96
N LYS A 198 -6.99 6.96 41.51
CA LYS A 198 -7.36 8.12 40.69
C LYS A 198 -8.06 7.72 39.40
N GLY A 199 -7.53 6.71 38.69
CA GLY A 199 -8.10 6.21 37.45
C GLY A 199 -9.49 5.64 37.63
N ILE A 200 -9.71 4.80 38.65
CA ILE A 200 -11.04 4.28 39.00
C ILE A 200 -12.01 5.42 39.30
N LYS A 201 -11.62 6.40 40.12
CA LYS A 201 -12.48 7.53 40.50
C LYS A 201 -12.90 8.38 39.30
N LEU A 202 -11.97 8.66 38.38
CA LEU A 202 -12.26 9.42 37.18
C LEU A 202 -13.11 8.60 36.19
N PHE A 203 -12.83 7.30 36.04
CA PHE A 203 -13.64 6.40 35.23
C PHE A 203 -15.10 6.39 35.70
N LEU A 204 -15.37 6.23 37.00
CA LEU A 204 -16.73 6.24 37.56
C LEU A 204 -17.50 7.53 37.25
N ASN A 205 -16.80 8.67 37.09
CA ASN A 205 -17.42 9.93 36.69
C ASN A 205 -17.71 10.04 35.18
N SER A 206 -17.24 9.08 34.39
CA SER A 206 -17.33 9.05 32.93
C SER A 206 -18.09 7.85 32.37
N VAL A 207 -18.59 6.92 33.20
CA VAL A 207 -19.27 5.69 32.78
C VAL A 207 -20.36 5.94 31.74
N LEU A 208 -21.20 6.96 31.94
CA LEU A 208 -22.27 7.34 31.00
C LEU A 208 -21.77 7.73 29.59
N LYS A 209 -20.50 8.07 29.44
CA LYS A 209 -19.90 8.48 28.15
C LYS A 209 -19.45 7.31 27.29
N TYR A 210 -19.41 6.10 27.84
CA TYR A 210 -18.95 4.90 27.13
C TYR A 210 -20.09 4.16 26.45
N THR A 211 -19.78 3.44 25.38
CA THR A 211 -20.73 2.48 24.82
C THR A 211 -20.96 1.35 25.81
N PHE A 212 -22.14 0.75 25.81
CA PHE A 212 -22.43 -0.37 26.70
C PHE A 212 -21.44 -1.54 26.50
N PHE A 213 -21.00 -1.79 25.26
CA PHE A 213 -20.00 -2.82 24.99
C PHE A 213 -18.65 -2.53 25.63
N ASP A 214 -18.21 -1.28 25.63
CA ASP A 214 -16.97 -0.88 26.31
C ASP A 214 -17.10 -0.97 27.83
N ILE A 215 -18.28 -0.65 28.39
CA ILE A 215 -18.56 -0.87 29.81
C ILE A 215 -18.45 -2.35 30.17
N LEU A 216 -19.03 -3.26 29.36
CA LEU A 216 -18.89 -4.70 29.59
C LEU A 216 -17.43 -5.16 29.58
N ARG A 217 -16.60 -4.64 28.67
CA ARG A 217 -15.18 -4.97 28.59
C ARG A 217 -14.38 -4.43 29.77
N ILE A 218 -14.69 -3.21 30.21
CA ILE A 218 -14.10 -2.62 31.42
C ILE A 218 -14.50 -3.45 32.63
N ILE A 219 -15.78 -3.83 32.76
CA ILE A 219 -16.26 -4.70 33.85
C ILE A 219 -15.49 -6.02 33.87
N GLU A 220 -15.35 -6.71 32.75
CA GLU A 220 -14.61 -7.99 32.68
C GLU A 220 -13.14 -7.84 33.10
N SER A 221 -12.49 -6.76 32.69
CA SER A 221 -11.09 -6.49 33.05
C SER A 221 -10.96 -6.09 34.52
N PHE A 222 -11.93 -5.32 35.01
CA PHE A 222 -11.97 -4.85 36.38
C PHE A 222 -12.35 -5.95 37.37
N ASP A 223 -13.29 -6.84 37.02
CA ASP A 223 -13.69 -7.99 37.85
C ASP A 223 -12.48 -8.88 38.14
N LYS A 224 -11.74 -9.25 37.10
CA LYS A 224 -10.49 -10.02 37.24
C LYS A 224 -9.42 -9.30 38.03
N LEU A 225 -9.33 -7.98 37.90
CA LEU A 225 -8.42 -7.20 38.71
C LEU A 225 -8.77 -7.34 40.20
N LEU A 226 -10.06 -7.29 40.56
CA LEU A 226 -10.53 -7.38 41.95
C LEU A 226 -10.31 -8.75 42.59
N ASP A 227 -10.21 -9.82 41.80
CA ASP A 227 -9.83 -11.15 42.31
C ASP A 227 -8.44 -11.14 42.97
N VAL A 228 -7.55 -10.22 42.56
CA VAL A 228 -6.15 -10.16 43.00
C VAL A 228 -5.83 -8.87 43.76
N TYR A 229 -6.45 -7.75 43.41
CA TYR A 229 -6.18 -6.43 43.97
C TYR A 229 -7.17 -6.09 45.09
N ARG A 230 -6.63 -5.73 46.26
CA ARG A 230 -7.42 -5.30 47.42
C ARG A 230 -7.26 -3.81 47.64
N PHE A 231 -8.39 -3.13 47.82
CA PHE A 231 -8.40 -1.72 48.24
C PHE A 231 -7.82 -1.58 49.64
N GLN A 232 -6.82 -0.72 49.80
CA GLN A 232 -6.15 -0.49 51.09
C GLN A 232 -6.65 0.77 51.81
N ASN A 233 -7.18 1.75 51.06
CA ASN A 233 -7.54 3.06 51.58
C ASN A 233 -9.06 3.16 51.86
N GLU A 234 -9.44 3.20 53.14
CA GLU A 234 -10.84 3.28 53.58
C GLU A 234 -11.57 4.53 53.06
N SER A 235 -10.88 5.69 53.01
CA SER A 235 -11.46 6.94 52.51
C SER A 235 -11.77 6.87 51.02
N PHE A 236 -10.90 6.19 50.26
CA PHE A 236 -11.11 5.94 48.84
C PHE A 236 -12.30 5.02 48.62
N VAL A 237 -12.35 3.88 49.35
CA VAL A 237 -13.47 2.94 49.33
C VAL A 237 -14.77 3.70 49.61
N SER A 238 -14.88 4.43 50.72
CA SER A 238 -16.06 5.24 51.05
C SER A 238 -16.49 6.19 49.92
N SER A 239 -15.53 6.81 49.22
CA SER A 239 -15.82 7.70 48.10
C SER A 239 -16.37 6.98 46.87
N ILE A 240 -15.86 5.77 46.56
CA ILE A 240 -16.41 4.90 45.51
C ILE A 240 -17.82 4.47 45.88
N LEU A 241 -18.02 4.06 47.13
CA LEU A 241 -19.31 3.55 47.62
C LEU A 241 -20.43 4.58 47.41
N LYS A 242 -20.20 5.84 47.79
CA LYS A 242 -21.16 6.94 47.55
C LYS A 242 -21.45 7.16 46.05
N LYS A 243 -20.45 6.97 45.20
CA LYS A 243 -20.61 7.14 43.75
C LYS A 243 -21.40 5.98 43.14
N LEU A 244 -21.14 4.75 43.56
CA LEU A 244 -21.90 3.57 43.13
C LEU A 244 -23.36 3.65 43.56
N GLU A 245 -23.64 4.14 44.77
CA GLU A 245 -25.01 4.39 45.25
C GLU A 245 -25.77 5.34 44.34
N LYS A 246 -25.13 6.46 43.97
CA LYS A 246 -25.72 7.43 43.04
C LYS A 246 -25.97 6.81 41.66
N MET A 247 -25.05 5.97 41.17
CA MET A 247 -25.15 5.31 39.86
C MET A 247 -26.25 4.24 39.84
N ALA A 248 -26.43 3.49 40.93
CA ALA A 248 -27.47 2.47 41.05
C ALA A 248 -28.89 3.07 40.99
N ASN A 249 -29.03 4.32 41.41
CA ASN A 249 -30.27 5.10 41.35
C ASN A 249 -30.33 6.08 40.16
N SER A 250 -29.42 5.95 39.19
CA SER A 250 -29.42 6.76 37.98
C SER A 250 -30.55 6.36 37.03
N ASN A 251 -30.84 7.20 36.04
CA ASN A 251 -31.71 6.84 34.91
C ASN A 251 -30.91 6.28 33.72
N ASP A 252 -29.57 6.32 33.79
CA ASP A 252 -28.69 5.84 32.73
C ASP A 252 -28.41 4.34 32.87
N PHE A 253 -28.70 3.57 31.81
CA PHE A 253 -28.54 2.11 31.82
C PHE A 253 -27.10 1.67 32.10
N ASN A 254 -26.09 2.38 31.59
CA ASN A 254 -24.69 2.02 31.81
C ASN A 254 -24.29 2.21 33.27
N GLU A 255 -24.71 3.32 33.89
CA GLU A 255 -24.46 3.59 35.31
C GLU A 255 -25.14 2.57 36.22
N ILE A 256 -26.43 2.27 35.98
CA ILE A 256 -27.18 1.26 36.74
C ILE A 256 -26.53 -0.11 36.59
N TYR A 257 -26.18 -0.50 35.37
CA TYR A 257 -25.61 -1.81 35.09
C TYR A 257 -24.24 -2.00 35.74
N PHE A 258 -23.33 -1.03 35.57
CA PHE A 258 -22.00 -1.10 36.15
C PHE A 258 -22.06 -1.18 37.69
N SER A 259 -22.84 -0.29 38.31
CA SER A 259 -22.97 -0.24 39.76
C SER A 259 -23.60 -1.52 40.30
N THR A 260 -24.70 -1.98 39.72
CA THR A 260 -25.39 -3.21 40.14
C THR A 260 -24.50 -4.43 40.02
N PHE A 261 -23.74 -4.57 38.92
CA PHE A 261 -22.78 -5.66 38.76
C PHE A 261 -21.73 -5.65 39.86
N PHE A 262 -21.06 -4.50 40.04
CA PHE A 262 -19.97 -4.36 41.00
C PHE A 262 -20.43 -4.65 42.44
N ILE A 263 -21.61 -4.13 42.82
CA ILE A 263 -22.19 -4.33 44.15
C ILE A 263 -22.55 -5.80 44.38
N LYS A 264 -23.21 -6.45 43.41
CA LYS A 264 -23.66 -7.84 43.57
C LYS A 264 -22.50 -8.83 43.60
N LYS A 265 -21.50 -8.63 42.74
CA LYS A 265 -20.31 -9.48 42.70
C LYS A 265 -19.53 -9.45 44.03
N ASN A 266 -19.41 -8.27 44.62
CA ASN A 266 -18.61 -8.04 45.84
C ASN A 266 -19.48 -7.91 47.10
N TYR A 267 -20.71 -8.43 47.08
CA TYR A 267 -21.73 -8.14 48.09
C TYR A 267 -21.24 -8.40 49.51
N ASP A 268 -20.72 -9.59 49.80
CA ASP A 268 -20.27 -9.97 51.14
C ASP A 268 -19.14 -9.06 51.65
N THR A 269 -18.15 -8.77 50.80
CA THR A 269 -17.03 -7.88 51.11
C THR A 269 -17.51 -6.46 51.39
N LEU A 270 -18.41 -5.94 50.55
CA LEU A 270 -18.92 -4.57 50.67
C LEU A 270 -19.84 -4.39 51.87
N VAL A 271 -20.70 -5.38 52.17
CA VAL A 271 -21.58 -5.37 53.35
C VAL A 271 -20.77 -5.46 54.65
N ASN A 272 -19.69 -6.24 54.67
CA ASN A 272 -18.78 -6.30 55.81
C ASN A 272 -18.02 -4.97 56.02
N LEU A 273 -17.67 -4.27 54.95
CA LEU A 273 -17.00 -2.95 55.03
C LEU A 273 -17.97 -1.82 55.39
N ASN A 274 -19.22 -1.90 54.93
CA ASN A 274 -20.26 -0.93 55.24
C ASN A 274 -21.67 -1.59 55.15
N PRO A 275 -22.38 -1.78 56.27
CA PRO A 275 -23.70 -2.40 56.29
C PRO A 275 -24.76 -1.71 55.42
N LEU A 276 -24.58 -0.45 55.04
CA LEU A 276 -25.48 0.30 54.16
C LEU A 276 -25.67 -0.36 52.77
N PHE A 277 -24.78 -1.27 52.35
CA PHE A 277 -24.91 -2.02 51.11
C PHE A 277 -26.02 -3.07 51.10
N LYS A 278 -26.53 -3.44 52.28
CA LYS A 278 -27.54 -4.50 52.39
C LYS A 278 -28.83 -4.15 51.65
N ASP A 279 -29.21 -2.87 51.68
CA ASP A 279 -30.49 -2.35 51.17
C ASP A 279 -30.34 -1.42 49.96
N LEU A 280 -29.12 -1.28 49.43
CA LEU A 280 -28.78 -0.30 48.39
C LEU A 280 -29.44 -0.61 47.03
N ILE A 281 -29.78 -1.88 46.79
CA ILE A 281 -30.54 -2.31 45.61
C ILE A 281 -31.77 -3.09 46.11
N PRO A 282 -32.93 -2.43 46.24
CA PRO A 282 -34.16 -3.09 46.69
C PRO A 282 -34.50 -4.30 45.81
N LEU A 283 -34.97 -5.39 46.42
CA LEU A 283 -35.26 -6.65 45.70
C LEU A 283 -36.19 -6.42 44.49
N LYS A 284 -37.23 -5.60 44.65
CA LYS A 284 -38.17 -5.26 43.57
C LYS A 284 -37.50 -4.53 42.40
N ALA A 285 -36.60 -3.58 42.69
CA ALA A 285 -35.84 -2.87 41.67
C ALA A 285 -34.87 -3.80 40.96
N PHE A 286 -34.22 -4.71 41.71
CA PHE A 286 -33.32 -5.71 41.15
C PHE A 286 -34.03 -6.69 40.21
N GLU A 287 -35.20 -7.21 40.57
CA GLU A 287 -35.97 -8.11 39.70
C GLU A 287 -36.49 -7.41 38.44
N SER A 288 -36.90 -6.14 38.56
CA SER A 288 -37.24 -5.30 37.41
C SER A 288 -36.03 -5.13 36.48
N PHE A 289 -34.86 -4.83 37.04
CA PHE A 289 -33.62 -4.66 36.31
C PHE A 289 -33.16 -5.95 35.61
N LYS A 290 -33.29 -7.13 36.25
CA LYS A 290 -33.02 -8.43 35.60
C LYS A 290 -33.87 -8.62 34.34
N SER A 291 -35.16 -8.31 34.45
CA SER A 291 -36.10 -8.43 33.33
C SER A 291 -35.73 -7.49 32.19
N GLU A 292 -35.31 -6.26 32.52
CA GLU A 292 -34.82 -5.27 31.56
C GLU A 292 -33.52 -5.72 30.87
N ILE A 293 -32.55 -6.27 31.61
CA ILE A 293 -31.30 -6.81 31.04
C ILE A 293 -31.60 -7.95 30.07
N VAL A 294 -32.49 -8.88 30.44
CA VAL A 294 -32.87 -9.99 29.55
C VAL A 294 -33.51 -9.44 28.28
N LYS A 295 -34.45 -8.50 28.39
CA LYS A 295 -35.07 -7.84 27.23
C LYS A 295 -34.02 -7.14 26.35
N TYR A 296 -33.09 -6.41 26.96
CA TYR A 296 -31.99 -5.76 26.25
C TYR A 296 -31.11 -6.78 25.53
N PHE A 297 -30.74 -7.89 26.17
CA PHE A 297 -29.96 -8.97 25.56
C PHE A 297 -30.64 -9.57 24.33
N LYS A 298 -31.96 -9.78 24.38
CA LYS A 298 -32.74 -10.27 23.23
C LYS A 298 -32.78 -9.23 22.11
N SER A 299 -32.99 -7.97 22.44
CA SER A 299 -32.95 -6.88 21.44
C SER A 299 -31.57 -6.75 20.76
N GLU A 300 -30.49 -7.04 21.48
CA GLU A 300 -29.14 -7.05 20.93
C GLU A 300 -28.92 -8.20 19.94
N ILE A 301 -29.56 -9.35 20.17
CA ILE A 301 -29.61 -10.45 19.19
C ILE A 301 -30.38 -10.02 17.94
N GLU A 302 -31.57 -9.43 18.10
CA GLU A 302 -32.40 -8.93 17.00
C GLU A 302 -31.68 -7.87 16.15
N ASN A 303 -30.83 -7.06 16.79
CA ASN A 303 -30.02 -6.03 16.13
C ASN A 303 -28.66 -6.55 15.60
N PHE A 304 -28.47 -7.87 15.54
CA PHE A 304 -27.24 -8.52 15.03
C PHE A 304 -25.95 -8.01 15.70
N CYS A 305 -25.97 -7.82 17.04
CA CYS A 305 -24.81 -7.31 17.75
C CYS A 305 -23.60 -8.26 17.73
N VAL A 306 -22.41 -7.73 18.04
CA VAL A 306 -21.18 -8.54 18.08
C VAL A 306 -21.31 -9.65 19.13
N ILE A 307 -21.05 -10.89 18.73
CA ILE A 307 -21.21 -12.06 19.61
C ILE A 307 -20.40 -11.97 20.91
N ASP A 308 -19.27 -11.25 20.90
CA ASP A 308 -18.46 -11.03 22.10
C ASP A 308 -19.18 -10.15 23.13
N LYS A 309 -20.03 -9.19 22.71
CA LYS A 309 -20.92 -8.43 23.60
C LYS A 309 -21.85 -9.36 24.37
N LEU A 310 -22.51 -10.28 23.66
CA LEU A 310 -23.40 -11.27 24.26
C LEU A 310 -22.65 -12.26 25.16
N LYS A 311 -21.43 -12.67 24.80
CA LYS A 311 -20.59 -13.52 25.65
C LYS A 311 -20.26 -12.84 26.99
N LEU A 312 -19.93 -11.55 26.97
CA LEU A 312 -19.65 -10.78 28.17
C LEU A 312 -20.91 -10.66 29.04
N MET A 313 -22.05 -10.25 28.45
CA MET A 313 -23.32 -10.19 29.17
C MET A 313 -23.67 -11.54 29.81
N LYS A 314 -23.54 -12.64 29.05
CA LYS A 314 -23.80 -13.99 29.54
C LYS A 314 -22.96 -14.36 30.76
N ARG A 315 -21.69 -13.93 30.83
CA ARG A 315 -20.84 -14.17 32.01
C ARG A 315 -21.38 -13.40 33.22
N HIS A 316 -21.87 -12.19 33.00
CA HIS A 316 -22.42 -11.37 34.07
C HIS A 316 -23.78 -11.85 34.58
N PHE A 317 -24.54 -12.61 33.79
CA PHE A 317 -25.85 -13.14 34.18
C PHE A 317 -25.78 -14.09 35.39
N GLU A 318 -24.65 -14.75 35.60
CA GLU A 318 -24.42 -15.56 36.81
C GLU A 318 -24.39 -14.67 38.06
N VAL A 319 -23.70 -13.53 38.00
CA VAL A 319 -23.67 -12.52 39.08
C VAL A 319 -25.06 -11.94 39.33
N PHE A 320 -25.83 -11.71 38.28
CA PHE A 320 -27.21 -11.24 38.40
C PHE A 320 -28.21 -12.33 38.76
N GLN A 321 -27.81 -13.60 38.85
CA GLN A 321 -28.72 -14.73 39.11
C GLN A 321 -29.86 -14.82 38.08
N ILE A 322 -29.56 -14.56 36.81
CA ILE A 322 -30.51 -14.73 35.69
C ILE A 322 -30.48 -16.20 35.25
N GLN A 323 -31.65 -16.84 35.20
CA GLN A 323 -31.78 -18.25 34.83
C GLN A 323 -31.42 -18.47 33.35
N LYS A 324 -30.70 -19.57 33.05
CA LYS A 324 -30.23 -19.89 31.68
C LYS A 324 -31.38 -20.00 30.68
N ASP A 325 -32.50 -20.58 31.10
CA ASP A 325 -33.68 -20.82 30.25
C ASP A 325 -34.29 -19.52 29.70
N ALA A 326 -34.02 -18.37 30.34
CA ALA A 326 -34.54 -17.08 29.89
C ALA A 326 -33.90 -16.55 28.59
N TYR A 327 -32.69 -17.01 28.23
CA TYR A 327 -31.90 -16.42 27.13
C TYR A 327 -31.06 -17.41 26.32
N TYR A 328 -30.78 -18.61 26.83
CA TYR A 328 -29.71 -19.46 26.28
C TYR A 328 -30.03 -20.06 24.91
N ASP A 329 -31.29 -20.43 24.66
CA ASP A 329 -31.69 -21.01 23.37
C ASP A 329 -31.58 -19.99 22.24
N GLU A 330 -32.04 -18.75 22.46
CA GLU A 330 -31.89 -17.64 21.53
C GLU A 330 -30.40 -17.33 21.28
N TYR A 331 -29.57 -17.28 22.34
CA TYR A 331 -28.13 -17.10 22.19
C TYR A 331 -27.46 -18.23 21.39
N LYS A 332 -27.89 -19.48 21.59
CA LYS A 332 -27.36 -20.64 20.86
C LYS A 332 -27.77 -20.61 19.39
N ALA A 333 -29.03 -20.25 19.11
CA ALA A 333 -29.52 -20.04 17.74
C ALA A 333 -28.71 -18.93 17.06
N TYR A 334 -28.57 -17.77 17.70
CA TYR A 334 -27.79 -16.65 17.17
C TYR A 334 -26.31 -16.99 16.95
N LYS A 335 -25.66 -17.70 17.88
CA LYS A 335 -24.28 -18.17 17.70
C LYS A 335 -24.13 -19.08 16.48
N SER A 336 -25.16 -19.87 16.19
CA SER A 336 -25.17 -20.78 15.03
C SER A 336 -25.37 -19.97 13.75
N GLU A 337 -26.28 -19.00 13.77
CA GLU A 337 -26.47 -18.04 12.67
C GLU A 337 -25.21 -17.24 12.35
N ILE A 338 -24.50 -16.72 13.35
CA ILE A 338 -23.24 -15.97 13.14
C ILE A 338 -22.14 -16.85 12.55
N LYS A 339 -22.05 -18.13 12.95
CA LYS A 339 -21.14 -19.08 12.30
C LYS A 339 -21.51 -19.31 10.84
N GLU A 340 -22.80 -19.42 10.52
CA GLU A 340 -23.26 -19.51 9.14
C GLU A 340 -22.97 -18.23 8.34
N LEU A 341 -23.09 -17.06 8.96
CA LEU A 341 -22.68 -15.79 8.35
C LEU A 341 -21.17 -15.74 8.09
N GLU A 342 -20.34 -16.23 9.00
CA GLU A 342 -18.89 -16.37 8.79
C GLU A 342 -18.59 -17.29 7.61
N LYS A 343 -19.26 -18.44 7.49
CA LYS A 343 -19.13 -19.32 6.32
C LYS A 343 -19.53 -18.60 5.02
N LYS A 344 -20.64 -17.85 5.02
CA LYS A 344 -21.08 -17.04 3.86
C LYS A 344 -20.05 -15.98 3.47
N VAL A 345 -19.38 -15.37 4.43
CA VAL A 345 -18.25 -14.45 4.21
C VAL A 345 -17.12 -15.21 3.49
N TYR A 346 -16.69 -16.38 3.97
CA TYR A 346 -15.70 -17.18 3.25
C TYR A 346 -16.14 -17.60 1.84
N LEU A 347 -17.41 -17.95 1.64
CA LEU A 347 -17.95 -18.27 0.31
C LEU A 347 -17.85 -17.08 -0.65
N LYS A 348 -18.18 -15.86 -0.20
CA LYS A 348 -17.97 -14.63 -0.98
C LYS A 348 -16.50 -14.42 -1.35
N LYS A 349 -15.59 -14.61 -0.38
CA LYS A 349 -14.14 -14.58 -0.63
C LYS A 349 -13.73 -15.60 -1.69
N PHE A 350 -14.21 -16.84 -1.60
CA PHE A 350 -13.88 -17.90 -2.56
C PHE A 350 -14.47 -17.65 -3.93
N ALA A 351 -15.69 -17.11 -4.03
CA ALA A 351 -16.30 -16.71 -5.29
C ALA A 351 -15.44 -15.67 -6.02
N PHE A 352 -14.91 -14.69 -5.27
CA PHE A 352 -13.97 -13.70 -5.81
C PHE A 352 -12.66 -14.32 -6.30
N LEU A 353 -12.05 -15.20 -5.51
CA LEU A 353 -10.82 -15.89 -5.91
C LEU A 353 -11.04 -16.83 -7.11
N ASN A 354 -12.19 -17.51 -7.16
CA ASN A 354 -12.55 -18.38 -8.27
C ASN A 354 -12.81 -17.58 -9.56
N LEU A 355 -13.43 -16.39 -9.46
CA LEU A 355 -13.54 -15.47 -10.60
C LEU A 355 -12.17 -15.09 -11.16
N LEU A 356 -11.18 -14.82 -10.29
CA LEU A 356 -9.81 -14.55 -10.74
C LEU A 356 -9.18 -15.78 -11.41
N LYS A 357 -9.40 -16.98 -10.84
CA LYS A 357 -8.96 -18.25 -11.45
C LYS A 357 -9.46 -18.38 -12.89
N ASP A 358 -10.76 -18.20 -13.09
CA ASP A 358 -11.41 -18.39 -14.38
C ASP A 358 -11.00 -17.30 -15.39
N LYS A 359 -11.05 -16.02 -14.96
CA LYS A 359 -10.70 -14.87 -15.80
C LYS A 359 -9.24 -14.92 -16.29
N TYR A 360 -8.33 -15.39 -15.44
CA TYR A 360 -6.89 -15.44 -15.73
C TYR A 360 -6.39 -16.83 -16.11
N LYS A 361 -7.29 -17.78 -16.39
CA LYS A 361 -6.99 -19.14 -16.88
C LYS A 361 -5.94 -19.87 -16.04
N ILE A 362 -6.05 -19.76 -14.71
CA ILE A 362 -5.19 -20.51 -13.78
C ILE A 362 -5.49 -22.00 -13.95
N LYS A 363 -4.46 -22.82 -14.19
CA LYS A 363 -4.64 -24.25 -14.43
C LYS A 363 -4.78 -24.98 -13.10
N LYS A 364 -5.73 -25.91 -13.03
CA LYS A 364 -5.77 -26.89 -11.96
C LYS A 364 -4.56 -27.82 -12.11
N SER A 365 -3.74 -27.97 -11.08
CA SER A 365 -2.44 -28.66 -11.16
C SER A 365 -2.26 -29.67 -10.04
N LYS A 366 -1.46 -30.71 -10.28
CA LYS A 366 -1.07 -31.66 -9.23
C LYS A 366 0.10 -31.09 -8.43
N VAL A 367 0.04 -31.14 -7.11
CA VAL A 367 1.05 -30.61 -6.20
C VAL A 367 1.34 -31.60 -5.07
N ASP A 368 2.62 -31.79 -4.75
CA ASP A 368 3.05 -32.70 -3.68
C ASP A 368 3.00 -31.98 -2.32
N PHE A 369 2.05 -32.36 -1.47
CA PHE A 369 1.91 -31.84 -0.10
C PHE A 369 2.78 -32.64 0.88
N ARG A 370 3.96 -32.11 1.22
CA ARG A 370 4.88 -32.73 2.19
C ARG A 370 4.69 -32.15 3.59
N LYS A 371 4.28 -33.00 4.54
CA LYS A 371 4.06 -32.56 5.94
C LYS A 371 5.37 -32.23 6.66
N LYS A 372 5.40 -31.09 7.35
CA LYS A 372 6.46 -30.65 8.26
C LYS A 372 5.83 -30.09 9.53
N ARG A 373 5.79 -30.89 10.61
CA ARG A 373 5.10 -30.56 11.87
C ARG A 373 3.62 -30.24 11.65
N ASN A 374 3.21 -28.98 11.86
CA ASN A 374 1.84 -28.48 11.72
C ASN A 374 1.59 -27.75 10.39
N THR A 375 2.52 -27.85 9.44
CA THR A 375 2.44 -27.22 8.12
C THR A 375 2.74 -28.23 7.01
N TYR A 376 2.38 -27.86 5.78
CA TYR A 376 2.71 -28.55 4.55
C TYR A 376 3.61 -27.67 3.69
N ILE A 377 4.60 -28.28 3.06
CA ILE A 377 5.42 -27.69 1.99
C ILE A 377 4.90 -28.22 0.66
N VAL A 378 4.71 -27.31 -0.29
CA VAL A 378 4.01 -27.53 -1.55
C VAL A 378 4.84 -26.97 -2.69
N ASN A 379 5.05 -27.79 -3.71
CA ASN A 379 5.71 -27.37 -4.95
C ASN A 379 4.65 -27.07 -6.01
N HIS A 380 4.44 -25.79 -6.27
CA HIS A 380 3.45 -25.32 -7.25
C HIS A 380 3.92 -25.51 -8.70
N ASP A 381 2.96 -25.56 -9.62
CA ASP A 381 3.23 -25.60 -11.06
C ASP A 381 3.97 -24.34 -11.55
N LYS A 382 5.03 -24.54 -12.36
CA LYS A 382 5.91 -23.46 -12.81
C LYS A 382 5.22 -22.47 -13.75
N GLU A 383 4.24 -22.91 -14.54
CA GLU A 383 3.49 -22.02 -15.43
C GLU A 383 2.49 -21.17 -14.65
N ASN A 384 1.80 -21.77 -13.66
CA ASN A 384 0.93 -21.04 -12.75
C ASN A 384 1.69 -19.97 -11.96
N LEU A 385 2.90 -20.26 -11.46
CA LEU A 385 3.73 -19.29 -10.73
C LEU A 385 4.10 -18.04 -11.56
N LYS A 386 4.11 -18.13 -12.89
CA LYS A 386 4.31 -16.97 -13.78
C LYS A 386 3.09 -16.05 -13.84
N ASN A 387 1.92 -16.51 -13.39
CA ASN A 387 0.67 -15.76 -13.42
C ASN A 387 0.49 -14.93 -12.13
N PRO A 388 0.49 -13.58 -12.19
CA PRO A 388 0.32 -12.75 -11.01
C PRO A 388 -0.99 -13.00 -10.26
N ALA A 389 -2.06 -13.38 -10.97
CA ALA A 389 -3.35 -13.70 -10.34
C ALA A 389 -3.27 -14.99 -9.52
N TYR A 390 -2.44 -15.97 -9.93
CA TYR A 390 -2.22 -17.19 -9.14
C TYR A 390 -1.48 -16.89 -7.85
N ASN A 391 -0.42 -16.10 -7.92
CA ASN A 391 0.32 -15.65 -6.74
C ASN A 391 -0.58 -14.86 -5.77
N TYR A 392 -1.49 -14.03 -6.30
CA TYR A 392 -2.53 -13.39 -5.50
C TYR A 392 -3.43 -14.42 -4.82
N VAL A 393 -3.97 -15.40 -5.55
CA VAL A 393 -4.91 -16.40 -5.01
C VAL A 393 -4.26 -17.24 -3.89
N ILE A 394 -3.07 -17.80 -4.13
CA ILE A 394 -2.41 -18.69 -3.15
C ILE A 394 -2.05 -17.94 -1.86
N ARG A 395 -1.61 -16.68 -1.96
CA ARG A 395 -1.34 -15.83 -0.79
C ARG A 395 -2.61 -15.59 0.05
N HIS A 396 -3.75 -15.39 -0.60
CA HIS A 396 -5.02 -15.13 0.08
C HIS A 396 -5.71 -16.35 0.65
N ILE A 397 -5.27 -17.57 0.32
CA ILE A 397 -5.77 -18.82 0.94
C ILE A 397 -4.83 -19.38 2.01
N GLY A 398 -3.80 -18.60 2.40
CA GLY A 398 -2.96 -18.89 3.56
C GLY A 398 -1.59 -19.52 3.26
N PHE A 399 -1.17 -19.57 1.99
CA PHE A 399 0.20 -19.92 1.66
C PHE A 399 1.18 -18.79 2.01
N TYR A 400 2.39 -19.17 2.43
CA TYR A 400 3.49 -18.29 2.80
C TYR A 400 4.86 -18.89 2.44
N GLY A 401 5.92 -18.08 2.41
CA GLY A 401 7.32 -18.53 2.27
C GLY A 401 7.87 -18.43 0.84
N ILE A 402 8.93 -19.19 0.53
CA ILE A 402 9.58 -19.17 -0.80
C ILE A 402 8.58 -19.66 -1.84
N ASN A 403 8.17 -18.76 -2.75
CA ASN A 403 7.16 -18.99 -3.80
C ASN A 403 5.81 -19.42 -3.22
N GLU A 404 5.47 -18.92 -2.02
CA GLU A 404 4.24 -19.26 -1.30
C GLU A 404 4.05 -20.78 -1.17
N SER A 405 5.11 -21.51 -0.84
CA SER A 405 5.12 -22.98 -0.80
C SER A 405 4.63 -23.58 0.50
N THR A 406 4.50 -22.82 1.59
CA THR A 406 4.16 -23.38 2.90
C THR A 406 2.76 -22.99 3.34
N ILE A 407 1.99 -23.90 3.94
CA ILE A 407 0.63 -23.62 4.45
C ILE A 407 0.33 -24.44 5.72
N LYS A 408 -0.49 -23.94 6.64
CA LYS A 408 -0.90 -24.68 7.86
C LYS A 408 -2.09 -25.60 7.57
N SER A 409 -2.17 -26.76 8.23
CA SER A 409 -3.29 -27.69 8.08
C SER A 409 -4.65 -27.04 8.36
N SER A 410 -4.71 -26.12 9.33
CA SER A 410 -5.92 -25.36 9.67
C SER A 410 -6.38 -24.44 8.54
N GLU A 411 -5.44 -23.80 7.84
CA GLU A 411 -5.74 -22.92 6.71
C GLU A 411 -6.22 -23.73 5.51
N ILE A 412 -5.66 -24.93 5.28
CA ILE A 412 -6.18 -25.83 4.26
C ILE A 412 -7.62 -26.25 4.58
N GLY A 413 -7.90 -26.62 5.83
CA GLY A 413 -9.26 -27.02 6.24
C GLY A 413 -10.31 -25.92 6.06
N VAL A 414 -9.98 -24.68 6.44
CA VAL A 414 -10.88 -23.52 6.27
C VAL A 414 -11.03 -23.17 4.78
N ASN A 415 -9.95 -23.16 4.00
CA ASN A 415 -9.97 -22.81 2.58
C ASN A 415 -10.22 -24.03 1.66
N TYR A 416 -10.73 -25.13 2.19
CA TYR A 416 -10.83 -26.42 1.48
C TYR A 416 -11.56 -26.32 0.13
N LEU A 417 -12.69 -25.59 0.07
CA LEU A 417 -13.51 -25.47 -1.13
C LEU A 417 -12.74 -24.84 -2.31
N ILE A 418 -11.98 -23.76 -2.08
CA ILE A 418 -11.20 -23.11 -3.14
C ILE A 418 -9.91 -23.88 -3.45
N ILE A 419 -9.31 -24.56 -2.46
CA ILE A 419 -8.11 -25.39 -2.67
C ILE A 419 -8.44 -26.59 -3.58
N LYS A 420 -9.61 -27.22 -3.41
CA LYS A 420 -10.09 -28.30 -4.30
C LYS A 420 -10.26 -27.83 -5.75
N GLU A 421 -10.49 -26.54 -5.98
CA GLU A 421 -10.58 -25.95 -7.31
C GLU A 421 -9.21 -25.69 -7.96
N LEU A 422 -8.15 -25.55 -7.16
CA LEU A 422 -6.80 -25.23 -7.62
C LEU A 422 -5.92 -26.46 -7.83
N PHE A 423 -6.15 -27.52 -7.06
CA PHE A 423 -5.28 -28.70 -7.05
C PHE A 423 -6.00 -30.00 -7.40
N LEU A 424 -5.28 -30.91 -8.05
CA LEU A 424 -5.80 -32.24 -8.43
C LEU A 424 -5.74 -33.26 -7.29
N ASP A 425 -4.98 -32.99 -6.24
CA ASP A 425 -4.74 -33.92 -5.14
C ASP A 425 -5.95 -34.09 -4.23
N ASP A 426 -6.20 -35.32 -3.79
CA ASP A 426 -7.28 -35.63 -2.84
C ASP A 426 -6.85 -35.35 -1.40
N LEU A 427 -7.31 -34.21 -0.89
CA LEU A 427 -6.99 -33.72 0.45
C LEU A 427 -7.74 -34.46 1.57
N ASN A 428 -8.71 -35.33 1.26
CA ASN A 428 -9.42 -36.08 2.30
C ASN A 428 -8.53 -37.15 2.96
N ASN A 429 -7.42 -37.53 2.33
CA ASN A 429 -6.48 -38.52 2.85
C ASN A 429 -5.56 -37.99 3.96
N PHE A 430 -5.68 -36.71 4.33
CA PHE A 430 -4.87 -36.07 5.37
C PHE A 430 -5.71 -35.84 6.64
N PRO A 431 -5.50 -36.62 7.72
CA PRO A 431 -6.37 -36.60 8.90
C PRO A 431 -6.50 -35.23 9.58
N ASP A 432 -5.42 -34.44 9.61
CA ASP A 432 -5.41 -33.10 10.21
C ASP A 432 -6.17 -32.08 9.37
N ILE A 433 -6.04 -32.13 8.04
CA ILE A 433 -6.82 -31.29 7.12
C ILE A 433 -8.31 -31.62 7.26
N PHE A 434 -8.64 -32.91 7.28
CA PHE A 434 -10.02 -33.37 7.45
C PHE A 434 -10.63 -32.91 8.78
N TYR A 435 -9.87 -32.98 9.88
CA TYR A 435 -10.30 -32.48 11.20
C TYR A 435 -10.69 -31.00 11.14
N TYR A 436 -9.82 -30.13 10.61
CA TYR A 436 -10.11 -28.69 10.55
C TYR A 436 -11.22 -28.35 9.55
N LYS A 437 -11.29 -29.07 8.42
CA LYS A 437 -12.42 -28.96 7.48
C LYS A 437 -13.74 -29.28 8.19
N LYS A 438 -13.80 -30.41 8.89
CA LYS A 438 -15.00 -30.85 9.64
C LYS A 438 -15.39 -29.84 10.73
N GLN A 439 -14.40 -29.31 11.45
CA GLN A 439 -14.63 -28.31 12.49
C GLN A 439 -15.24 -27.01 11.96
N PHE A 440 -14.83 -26.57 10.78
CA PHE A 440 -15.30 -25.30 10.20
C PHE A 440 -16.56 -25.48 9.34
N TRP A 441 -16.55 -26.41 8.38
CA TRP A 441 -17.63 -26.61 7.40
C TRP A 441 -18.72 -27.59 7.86
N GLY A 442 -18.43 -28.50 8.79
CA GLY A 442 -19.34 -29.57 9.21
C GLY A 442 -19.04 -30.91 8.55
N GLU A 443 -19.87 -31.93 8.83
CA GLU A 443 -19.66 -33.30 8.34
C GLU A 443 -20.17 -33.51 6.90
N GLU A 444 -21.21 -32.77 6.50
CA GLU A 444 -21.82 -32.85 5.16
C GLU A 444 -21.24 -31.77 4.23
N ASN A 445 -20.85 -32.14 3.01
CA ASN A 445 -20.35 -31.21 1.98
C ASN A 445 -21.52 -30.46 1.31
N ASN A 446 -22.32 -29.71 2.07
CA ASN A 446 -23.49 -28.99 1.52
C ASN A 446 -23.13 -27.59 0.98
N TYR A 447 -21.87 -27.17 1.07
CA TYR A 447 -21.42 -25.85 0.65
C TYR A 447 -20.65 -25.90 -0.67
N GLU A 448 -21.01 -25.00 -1.58
CA GLU A 448 -20.36 -24.82 -2.88
C GLU A 448 -20.04 -23.34 -3.12
N ILE A 449 -19.04 -23.08 -3.97
CA ILE A 449 -18.67 -21.72 -4.35
C ILE A 449 -19.67 -21.25 -5.41
N ASN A 450 -20.56 -20.31 -5.06
CA ASN A 450 -21.51 -19.74 -5.99
C ASN A 450 -20.93 -18.49 -6.68
N SER A 451 -20.98 -18.46 -8.01
CA SER A 451 -20.49 -17.31 -8.79
C SER A 451 -21.29 -16.03 -8.54
N ILE A 452 -22.56 -16.13 -8.14
CA ILE A 452 -23.43 -14.97 -7.86
C ILE A 452 -22.91 -14.13 -6.68
N ASP A 453 -22.27 -14.76 -5.70
CA ASP A 453 -21.75 -14.08 -4.51
C ASP A 453 -20.70 -13.01 -4.86
N VAL A 454 -20.08 -13.13 -6.03
CA VAL A 454 -19.06 -12.21 -6.52
C VAL A 454 -19.61 -10.85 -6.94
N PHE A 455 -20.89 -10.74 -7.32
CA PHE A 455 -21.45 -9.48 -7.83
C PHE A 455 -21.31 -8.32 -6.84
N SER A 456 -21.37 -8.63 -5.55
CA SER A 456 -21.17 -7.66 -4.47
C SER A 456 -19.72 -7.14 -4.40
N LEU A 457 -18.74 -7.94 -4.83
CA LEU A 457 -17.30 -7.64 -4.73
C LEU A 457 -16.70 -7.07 -6.02
N ILE A 458 -17.41 -7.17 -7.14
CA ILE A 458 -16.98 -6.55 -8.40
C ILE A 458 -17.25 -5.04 -8.33
N SER A 459 -16.23 -4.23 -8.64
CA SER A 459 -16.37 -2.78 -8.76
C SER A 459 -17.27 -2.43 -9.96
N LYS A 460 -18.46 -1.86 -9.71
CA LYS A 460 -19.01 -0.90 -10.68
C LYS A 460 -18.18 0.39 -10.52
N PRO A 461 -17.71 1.01 -11.61
CA PRO A 461 -16.98 2.26 -11.51
C PRO A 461 -17.92 3.33 -10.92
N ILE A 462 -17.61 3.79 -9.72
CA ILE A 462 -18.26 4.93 -9.08
C ILE A 462 -17.14 5.93 -8.82
N GLU A 463 -17.21 7.09 -9.47
CA GLU A 463 -16.30 8.19 -9.16
C GLU A 463 -16.81 8.89 -7.90
N TYR A 464 -16.02 8.83 -6.84
CA TYR A 464 -16.26 9.57 -5.61
C TYR A 464 -15.41 10.84 -5.64
N ASN A 465 -16.05 12.01 -5.78
CA ASN A 465 -15.36 13.29 -5.58
C ASN A 465 -15.77 13.83 -4.22
N TYR A 466 -14.81 13.94 -3.30
CA TYR A 466 -15.00 14.56 -2.00
C TYR A 466 -13.99 15.70 -1.82
N ASP A 467 -14.48 16.93 -1.65
CA ASP A 467 -13.66 18.07 -1.22
C ASP A 467 -13.44 17.99 0.30
N ILE A 468 -12.53 17.12 0.71
CA ILE A 468 -12.22 16.87 2.14
C ILE A 468 -11.68 18.11 2.86
N ASP A 469 -11.16 19.08 2.09
CA ASP A 469 -10.74 20.38 2.61
C ASP A 469 -11.92 21.18 3.25
N GLN A 470 -13.19 20.84 2.96
CA GLN A 470 -14.36 21.57 3.46
C GLN A 470 -14.98 20.97 4.74
N ASP A 471 -14.97 19.64 4.91
CA ASP A 471 -15.71 18.96 5.99
C ASP A 471 -14.85 18.55 7.20
N TYR A 472 -13.51 18.53 7.07
CA TYR A 472 -12.62 18.07 8.14
C TYR A 472 -11.65 19.17 8.58
N SER A 473 -11.80 19.59 9.83
CA SER A 473 -11.04 20.69 10.44
C SER A 473 -9.52 20.44 10.55
N ASN A 474 -9.04 19.21 10.37
CA ASN A 474 -7.62 18.88 10.38
C ASN A 474 -7.26 17.70 9.48
N ILE A 475 -6.79 17.98 8.27
CA ILE A 475 -6.28 16.99 7.29
C ILE A 475 -5.16 16.11 7.88
N ASN A 476 -4.43 16.59 8.89
CA ASN A 476 -3.31 15.85 9.50
C ASN A 476 -3.74 14.61 10.30
N ASP A 477 -5.02 14.53 10.70
CA ASP A 477 -5.58 13.40 11.45
C ASP A 477 -6.11 12.30 10.52
N LEU A 478 -6.06 12.52 9.20
CA LEU A 478 -6.52 11.59 8.18
C LEU A 478 -5.36 10.88 7.47
N MET A 479 -5.67 9.70 6.93
CA MET A 479 -4.80 8.97 6.01
C MET A 479 -5.61 8.27 4.92
N ILE A 480 -4.97 7.95 3.80
CA ILE A 480 -5.56 7.14 2.74
C ILE A 480 -5.17 5.68 2.95
N ILE A 481 -6.13 4.78 2.79
CA ILE A 481 -5.92 3.35 2.90
C ILE A 481 -6.40 2.66 1.62
N GLU A 482 -5.52 1.85 1.01
CA GLU A 482 -5.92 0.82 0.05
C GLU A 482 -6.29 -0.47 0.80
N TRP A 483 -7.53 -0.92 0.61
CA TRP A 483 -8.02 -2.19 1.15
C TRP A 483 -7.68 -3.36 0.24
N ASP A 484 -7.32 -4.50 0.80
CA ASP A 484 -7.07 -5.77 0.13
C ASP A 484 -8.07 -6.83 0.60
N LEU A 485 -8.17 -7.93 -0.14
CA LEU A 485 -8.92 -9.08 0.34
C LEU A 485 -8.25 -9.66 1.60
N ALA A 486 -9.02 -9.92 2.65
CA ALA A 486 -8.45 -10.51 3.84
C ALA A 486 -8.05 -11.98 3.58
N SER A 487 -6.79 -12.34 3.90
CA SER A 487 -6.35 -13.75 3.92
C SER A 487 -7.18 -14.57 4.90
N LYS A 488 -7.48 -13.98 6.06
CA LYS A 488 -8.43 -14.49 7.05
C LYS A 488 -9.42 -13.38 7.40
N PRO A 489 -10.70 -13.52 7.04
CA PRO A 489 -11.75 -12.65 7.54
C PRO A 489 -11.73 -12.56 9.06
N ARG A 490 -11.76 -11.35 9.61
CA ARG A 490 -11.77 -11.07 11.05
C ARG A 490 -12.97 -10.20 11.38
N GLN A 491 -13.73 -10.58 12.40
CA GLN A 491 -14.96 -9.86 12.80
C GLN A 491 -15.96 -9.69 11.64
N GLY A 492 -16.00 -10.66 10.72
CA GLY A 492 -16.85 -10.59 9.51
C GLY A 492 -16.32 -9.69 8.39
N SER A 493 -15.19 -9.01 8.57
CA SER A 493 -14.60 -8.18 7.52
C SER A 493 -13.95 -9.02 6.44
N LEU A 494 -14.34 -8.80 5.18
CA LEU A 494 -13.76 -9.43 4.00
C LEU A 494 -12.51 -8.73 3.48
N VAL A 495 -12.22 -7.55 4.01
CA VAL A 495 -11.10 -6.72 3.60
C VAL A 495 -10.20 -6.40 4.78
N ASN A 496 -8.93 -6.17 4.50
CA ASN A 496 -8.00 -5.60 5.45
C ASN A 496 -7.04 -4.67 4.71
N ALA A 497 -6.41 -3.75 5.41
CA ALA A 497 -5.37 -2.95 4.79
C ALA A 497 -4.01 -3.58 5.00
N TYR A 498 -3.14 -3.28 4.06
CA TYR A 498 -1.71 -3.49 4.21
C TYR A 498 -1.16 -2.68 5.36
N GLY A 499 -0.06 -3.12 5.94
CA GLY A 499 0.62 -2.32 6.94
C GLY A 499 1.44 -3.15 7.88
N ALA A 500 2.06 -2.44 8.82
CA ALA A 500 2.73 -3.04 9.95
C ALA A 500 1.73 -3.99 10.66
N GLN A 501 0.54 -3.50 10.98
CA GLN A 501 -0.48 -4.27 11.69
C GLN A 501 -1.66 -4.60 10.76
N ILE A 502 -2.46 -5.62 11.11
CA ILE A 502 -3.67 -5.97 10.34
C ILE A 502 -4.69 -4.87 10.60
N VAL A 503 -4.91 -4.01 9.63
CA VAL A 503 -5.92 -2.97 9.73
C VAL A 503 -7.24 -3.52 9.22
N ILE A 504 -8.29 -3.44 10.03
CA ILE A 504 -9.66 -3.75 9.61
C ILE A 504 -10.55 -2.51 9.81
N PRO A 505 -11.60 -2.36 9.00
CA PRO A 505 -12.57 -1.30 9.21
C PRO A 505 -13.30 -1.47 10.54
N ASP A 506 -13.69 -0.37 11.17
CA ASP A 506 -14.58 -0.45 12.34
C ASP A 506 -15.95 -0.99 11.91
N GLN A 507 -16.41 -2.04 12.59
CA GLN A 507 -17.67 -2.73 12.31
C GLN A 507 -18.90 -1.86 12.55
N ASN A 508 -18.78 -0.83 13.38
CA ASN A 508 -19.86 0.13 13.63
C ASN A 508 -20.01 1.16 12.50
N ASN A 509 -19.10 1.15 11.52
CA ASN A 509 -19.14 2.06 10.39
C ASN A 509 -20.10 1.54 9.31
N SER A 510 -20.93 2.42 8.74
CA SER A 510 -21.87 2.06 7.68
C SER A 510 -21.19 1.47 6.44
N LEU A 511 -19.93 1.86 6.17
CA LEU A 511 -19.17 1.34 5.03
C LEU A 511 -18.52 -0.03 5.30
N PHE A 512 -18.58 -0.57 6.52
CA PHE A 512 -17.89 -1.83 6.88
C PHE A 512 -18.21 -3.00 5.93
N HIS A 513 -19.49 -3.17 5.59
CA HIS A 513 -19.95 -4.24 4.70
C HIS A 513 -19.85 -3.89 3.21
N ASP A 514 -19.66 -2.60 2.89
CA ASP A 514 -19.60 -2.07 1.52
C ASP A 514 -18.17 -1.92 0.99
N LEU A 515 -17.17 -2.06 1.85
CA LEU A 515 -15.78 -2.06 1.44
C LEU A 515 -15.43 -3.32 0.65
N LYS A 516 -14.74 -3.11 -0.46
CA LYS A 516 -14.34 -4.16 -1.39
C LYS A 516 -12.81 -4.22 -1.49
N PRO A 517 -12.24 -5.35 -1.92
CA PRO A 517 -10.83 -5.41 -2.28
C PRO A 517 -10.50 -4.30 -3.30
N PHE A 518 -9.33 -3.69 -3.15
CA PHE A 518 -8.80 -2.57 -3.94
C PHE A 518 -9.51 -1.22 -3.79
N ASP A 519 -10.48 -1.06 -2.87
CA ASP A 519 -11.06 0.26 -2.59
C ASP A 519 -10.01 1.18 -1.94
N LEU A 520 -9.98 2.45 -2.38
CA LEU A 520 -9.22 3.53 -1.73
C LEU A 520 -10.18 4.35 -0.87
N VAL A 521 -9.76 4.64 0.36
CA VAL A 521 -10.64 5.27 1.36
C VAL A 521 -9.86 6.23 2.23
N TYR A 522 -10.48 7.35 2.57
CA TYR A 522 -10.04 8.21 3.67
C TYR A 522 -10.44 7.61 5.01
N CYS A 523 -9.47 7.56 5.93
CA CYS A 523 -9.64 6.96 7.24
C CYS A 523 -9.03 7.84 8.32
N GLN A 524 -9.54 7.74 9.54
CA GLN A 524 -8.87 8.33 10.70
C GLN A 524 -7.54 7.63 10.95
N LYS A 525 -6.49 8.42 11.16
CA LYS A 525 -5.14 7.91 11.41
C LYS A 525 -5.02 7.22 12.76
N THR A 526 -5.72 7.75 13.77
CA THR A 526 -5.77 7.16 15.11
C THR A 526 -6.73 5.97 15.11
N PRO A 527 -6.27 4.77 15.50
CA PRO A 527 -7.15 3.61 15.58
C PRO A 527 -8.17 3.77 16.71
N VAL A 528 -9.36 3.21 16.51
CA VAL A 528 -10.40 3.10 17.56
C VAL A 528 -9.94 2.15 18.65
N LYS A 529 -9.26 1.05 18.28
CA LYS A 529 -8.73 0.05 19.19
C LYS A 529 -7.63 -0.77 18.52
N ILE A 530 -6.74 -1.34 19.33
CA ILE A 530 -5.78 -2.38 18.94
C ILE A 530 -6.08 -3.69 19.70
N GLU A 531 -6.32 -4.79 18.98
CA GLU A 531 -6.64 -6.11 19.54
C GLU A 531 -5.49 -7.11 19.32
N GLY A 532 -5.20 -7.92 20.35
CA GLY A 532 -4.20 -8.99 20.28
C GLY A 532 -2.84 -8.49 19.79
N ASN A 533 -2.50 -7.24 20.11
CA ASN A 533 -1.25 -6.55 19.75
C ASN A 533 -1.00 -6.30 18.26
N ILE A 534 -1.88 -6.74 17.36
CA ILE A 534 -1.64 -6.80 15.90
C ILE A 534 -2.82 -6.27 15.07
N VAL A 535 -4.06 -6.33 15.56
CA VAL A 535 -5.24 -5.94 14.77
C VAL A 535 -5.63 -4.51 15.13
N LYS A 536 -5.56 -3.57 14.18
CA LYS A 536 -6.05 -2.19 14.36
C LYS A 536 -7.44 -2.05 13.77
N ARG A 537 -8.38 -1.53 14.54
CA ARG A 537 -9.67 -1.07 14.01
C ARG A 537 -9.60 0.41 13.71
N ILE A 538 -9.97 0.79 12.50
CA ILE A 538 -9.89 2.17 12.02
C ILE A 538 -11.26 2.64 11.52
N ASN A 539 -11.61 3.86 11.88
CA ASN A 539 -12.79 4.53 11.37
C ASN A 539 -12.60 4.95 9.91
N ILE A 540 -13.53 4.48 9.08
CA ILE A 540 -13.65 4.86 7.68
C ILE A 540 -14.41 6.19 7.61
N ILE A 541 -13.90 7.13 6.84
CA ILE A 541 -14.57 8.40 6.58
C ILE A 541 -15.38 8.32 5.30
N ALA A 542 -14.72 8.11 4.17
CA ALA A 542 -15.37 8.10 2.85
C ALA A 542 -14.50 7.38 1.81
N LYS A 543 -15.13 6.85 0.77
CA LYS A 543 -14.40 6.32 -0.40
C LYS A 543 -13.72 7.46 -1.17
N CYS A 544 -12.58 7.15 -1.78
CA CYS A 544 -11.67 8.11 -2.40
C CYS A 544 -11.46 7.78 -3.88
N SER A 545 -11.54 8.78 -4.77
CA SER A 545 -11.07 8.60 -6.16
C SER A 545 -9.54 8.56 -6.25
N PHE A 546 -9.00 8.03 -7.35
CA PHE A 546 -7.56 8.11 -7.62
C PHE A 546 -7.05 9.55 -7.72
N LYS A 547 -7.86 10.45 -8.26
CA LYS A 547 -7.51 11.88 -8.39
C LYS A 547 -7.36 12.51 -7.00
N ASP A 548 -8.34 12.30 -6.13
CA ASP A 548 -8.32 12.87 -4.78
C ASP A 548 -7.20 12.25 -3.95
N ALA A 549 -6.97 10.94 -4.09
CA ALA A 549 -5.86 10.26 -3.43
C ALA A 549 -4.52 10.89 -3.83
N ILE A 550 -4.30 11.09 -5.14
CA ILE A 550 -3.06 11.69 -5.64
C ILE A 550 -2.90 13.14 -5.15
N ASN A 551 -3.97 13.93 -5.19
CA ASN A 551 -3.95 15.31 -4.71
C ASN A 551 -3.62 15.39 -3.21
N SER A 552 -4.30 14.59 -2.39
CA SER A 552 -4.10 14.53 -0.93
C SER A 552 -2.69 14.07 -0.56
N ILE A 553 -2.16 13.06 -1.26
CA ILE A 553 -0.78 12.60 -1.06
C ILE A 553 0.23 13.67 -1.48
N SER A 554 -0.06 14.41 -2.56
CA SER A 554 0.77 15.52 -3.01
C SER A 554 0.81 16.68 -2.01
N LYS A 555 -0.26 16.87 -1.23
CA LYS A 555 -0.32 17.79 -0.08
C LYS A 555 0.35 17.24 1.20
N GLY A 556 0.89 16.02 1.17
CA GLY A 556 1.63 15.43 2.28
C GLY A 556 0.87 14.40 3.12
N MET A 557 -0.39 14.06 2.77
CA MET A 557 -1.18 13.09 3.52
C MET A 557 -0.46 11.73 3.63
N VAL A 558 -0.62 11.08 4.79
CA VAL A 558 -0.11 9.72 5.03
C VAL A 558 -0.99 8.72 4.30
N PHE A 559 -0.40 7.64 3.80
CA PHE A 559 -1.15 6.60 3.12
C PHE A 559 -0.60 5.20 3.41
N ILE A 560 -1.48 4.23 3.26
CA ILE A 560 -1.19 2.80 3.21
C ILE A 560 -1.47 2.37 1.77
N GLU A 561 -0.40 1.99 1.05
CA GLU A 561 -0.52 1.47 -0.32
C GLU A 561 -0.53 -0.06 -0.36
N GLY A 562 -1.17 -0.59 -1.39
CA GLY A 562 -1.23 -2.00 -1.73
C GLY A 562 -0.67 -2.26 -3.12
N TYR A 563 -1.56 -2.51 -4.07
CA TYR A 563 -1.23 -2.73 -5.47
C TYR A 563 -1.17 -1.44 -6.29
N TYR A 564 -1.83 -0.35 -5.86
CA TYR A 564 -1.67 0.95 -6.50
C TYR A 564 -0.38 1.61 -5.96
N PRO A 565 0.61 1.93 -6.81
CA PRO A 565 1.91 2.43 -6.37
C PRO A 565 1.88 3.93 -6.02
N LEU A 566 1.16 4.27 -4.95
CA LEU A 566 0.97 5.64 -4.45
C LEU A 566 2.28 6.30 -3.99
N SER A 567 3.28 5.52 -3.55
CA SER A 567 4.60 5.98 -3.13
C SER A 567 5.43 6.59 -4.26
N LEU A 568 5.09 6.32 -5.52
CA LEU A 568 5.70 7.00 -6.66
C LEU A 568 5.37 8.48 -6.70
N ILE A 569 4.21 8.90 -6.18
CA ILE A 569 3.80 10.31 -6.11
C ILE A 569 4.82 11.10 -5.28
N LYS A 570 5.08 10.64 -4.04
CA LYS A 570 6.11 11.26 -3.17
C LYS A 570 7.50 11.16 -3.76
N SER A 571 7.85 10.04 -4.39
CA SER A 571 9.17 9.86 -5.00
C SER A 571 9.43 10.85 -6.13
N VAL A 572 8.41 11.19 -6.92
CA VAL A 572 8.50 12.21 -7.98
C VAL A 572 8.59 13.61 -7.38
N LEU A 573 7.73 13.93 -6.39
CA LEU A 573 7.75 15.23 -5.70
C LEU A 573 9.10 15.51 -5.03
N ASP A 574 9.69 14.49 -4.40
CA ASP A 574 11.00 14.55 -3.76
C ASP A 574 12.18 14.51 -4.76
N LYS A 575 11.92 14.45 -6.07
CA LYS A 575 12.93 14.33 -7.15
C LYS A 575 13.86 13.11 -6.99
N LYS A 576 13.40 12.07 -6.29
CA LYS A 576 14.13 10.79 -6.12
C LYS A 576 14.04 9.91 -7.36
N ILE A 577 12.98 10.10 -8.15
CA ILE A 577 12.75 9.42 -9.42
C ILE A 577 12.22 10.43 -10.43
N SER A 578 12.73 10.37 -11.66
CA SER A 578 12.22 11.20 -12.74
C SER A 578 10.78 10.81 -13.10
N PRO A 579 9.94 11.75 -13.56
CA PRO A 579 8.56 11.46 -13.92
C PRO A 579 8.45 10.42 -15.04
N PHE A 580 9.42 10.37 -15.96
CA PHE A 580 9.46 9.38 -17.05
C PHE A 580 9.66 7.96 -16.52
N LYS A 581 10.61 7.78 -15.59
CA LYS A 581 10.87 6.47 -14.97
C LYS A 581 9.72 6.04 -14.07
N ALA A 582 9.09 6.97 -13.35
CA ALA A 582 7.89 6.68 -12.57
C ALA A 582 6.74 6.19 -13.45
N TYR A 583 6.54 6.83 -14.61
CA TYR A 583 5.55 6.43 -15.59
C TYR A 583 5.84 5.05 -16.21
N GLU A 584 7.10 4.74 -16.50
CA GLU A 584 7.53 3.43 -16.97
C GLU A 584 7.23 2.33 -15.93
N ILE A 585 7.54 2.56 -14.66
CA ILE A 585 7.25 1.61 -13.57
C ILE A 585 5.76 1.28 -13.50
N ILE A 586 4.89 2.30 -13.56
CA ILE A 586 3.43 2.10 -13.54
C ILE A 586 2.96 1.39 -14.80
N SER A 587 3.49 1.78 -15.95
CA SER A 587 3.06 1.20 -17.23
C SER A 587 3.45 -0.27 -17.33
N ASN A 588 4.60 -0.65 -16.79
CA ASN A 588 5.14 -2.02 -16.81
C ASN A 588 4.78 -2.84 -15.56
N ASN A 589 3.96 -2.32 -14.66
CA ASN A 589 3.60 -3.01 -13.42
C ASN A 589 2.77 -4.29 -13.73
N PRO A 590 3.21 -5.49 -13.29
CA PRO A 590 2.51 -6.74 -13.57
C PRO A 590 1.10 -6.79 -12.94
N ASN A 591 0.87 -6.06 -11.85
CA ASN A 591 -0.42 -6.02 -11.15
C ASN A 591 -1.53 -5.41 -12.03
N ARG A 592 -1.17 -4.63 -13.07
CA ARG A 592 -2.12 -4.05 -14.03
C ARG A 592 -3.00 -5.10 -14.73
N LEU A 593 -2.57 -6.36 -14.74
CA LEU A 593 -3.28 -7.47 -15.36
C LEU A 593 -4.55 -7.84 -14.59
N PHE A 594 -4.53 -7.81 -13.26
CA PHE A 594 -5.63 -8.31 -12.43
C PHE A 594 -6.27 -7.28 -11.49
N VAL A 595 -5.56 -6.21 -11.15
CA VAL A 595 -6.10 -5.14 -10.30
C VAL A 595 -7.18 -4.36 -11.04
N PRO A 596 -8.38 -4.18 -10.47
CA PRO A 596 -9.46 -3.43 -11.11
C PRO A 596 -9.07 -1.97 -11.32
N ASN A 597 -9.64 -1.33 -12.34
CA ASN A 597 -9.51 0.11 -12.61
C ASN A 597 -8.06 0.64 -12.73
N TYR A 598 -7.05 -0.22 -12.89
CA TYR A 598 -5.65 0.21 -13.00
C TYR A 598 -5.42 1.22 -14.13
N ARG A 599 -6.15 1.09 -15.24
CA ARG A 599 -6.11 2.07 -16.35
C ARG A 599 -6.57 3.47 -15.92
N GLN A 600 -7.57 3.58 -15.04
CA GLN A 600 -8.03 4.86 -14.51
C GLN A 600 -6.98 5.46 -13.58
N PHE A 601 -6.36 4.65 -12.72
CA PHE A 601 -5.21 5.07 -11.92
C PHE A 601 -4.07 5.62 -12.80
N VAL A 602 -3.68 4.90 -13.86
CA VAL A 602 -2.65 5.35 -14.82
C VAL A 602 -3.02 6.71 -15.44
N LYS A 603 -4.30 6.91 -15.81
CA LYS A 603 -4.78 8.18 -16.37
C LYS A 603 -4.66 9.32 -15.36
N ALA A 604 -5.07 9.11 -14.11
CA ALA A 604 -4.96 10.10 -13.04
C ALA A 604 -3.48 10.41 -12.73
N PHE A 605 -2.62 9.39 -12.68
CA PHE A 605 -1.19 9.55 -12.45
C PHE A 605 -0.49 10.31 -13.58
N ARG A 606 -0.84 10.02 -14.86
CA ARG A 606 -0.31 10.78 -16.01
C ARG A 606 -0.63 12.27 -15.91
N LYS A 607 -1.84 12.62 -15.46
CA LYS A 607 -2.22 14.02 -15.24
C LYS A 607 -1.34 14.68 -14.18
N PHE A 608 -1.14 14.01 -13.04
CA PHE A 608 -0.21 14.48 -12.00
C PHE A 608 1.22 14.69 -12.52
N LEU A 609 1.76 13.74 -13.30
CA LEU A 609 3.10 13.88 -13.88
C LEU A 609 3.19 15.07 -14.84
N PHE A 610 2.16 15.29 -15.66
CA PHE A 610 2.11 16.43 -16.57
C PHE A 610 2.12 17.76 -15.79
N ASP A 611 1.30 17.87 -14.74
CA ASP A 611 1.26 19.05 -13.88
C ASP A 611 2.62 19.28 -13.19
N PHE A 612 3.30 18.22 -12.74
CA PHE A 612 4.65 18.30 -12.17
C PHE A 612 5.70 18.76 -13.18
N ILE A 613 5.72 18.19 -14.39
CA ILE A 613 6.67 18.54 -15.46
C ILE A 613 6.54 20.03 -15.83
N ASN A 614 5.30 20.53 -15.93
CA ASN A 614 5.05 21.93 -16.25
C ASN A 614 5.51 22.89 -15.13
N LYS A 615 5.42 22.46 -13.87
CA LYS A 615 5.88 23.24 -12.71
C LYS A 615 7.40 23.22 -12.57
N GLU A 616 8.05 22.10 -12.83
CA GLU A 616 9.48 21.84 -12.54
C GLU A 616 10.35 21.78 -13.80
N ARG A 617 10.07 22.61 -14.81
CA ARG A 617 10.68 22.53 -16.16
C ARG A 617 12.22 22.51 -16.14
N GLU A 618 12.85 23.30 -15.29
CA GLU A 618 14.31 23.35 -15.18
C GLU A 618 14.90 22.03 -14.67
N TYR A 619 14.27 21.41 -13.66
CA TYR A 619 14.68 20.08 -13.19
C TYR A 619 14.53 19.03 -14.30
N ILE A 620 13.42 19.06 -15.04
CA ILE A 620 13.18 18.14 -16.15
C ILE A 620 14.23 18.31 -17.25
N TYR A 621 14.62 19.55 -17.55
CA TYR A 621 15.67 19.84 -18.52
C TYR A 621 16.99 19.17 -18.15
N GLN A 622 17.43 19.28 -16.89
CA GLN A 622 18.65 18.62 -16.41
C GLN A 622 18.56 17.08 -16.53
N GLU A 623 17.40 16.49 -16.26
CA GLU A 623 17.18 15.04 -16.42
C GLU A 623 17.26 14.58 -17.90
N LEU A 624 16.74 15.40 -18.83
CA LEU A 624 16.77 15.09 -20.26
C LEU A 624 18.18 15.22 -20.84
N LYS A 625 19.00 16.17 -20.35
CA LYS A 625 20.38 16.41 -20.78
C LYS A 625 21.28 15.17 -20.71
N SER A 626 21.04 14.28 -19.75
CA SER A 626 21.85 13.06 -19.53
C SER A 626 21.82 12.03 -20.68
N ASN A 627 20.84 12.11 -21.59
CA ASN A 627 20.74 11.25 -22.76
C ASN A 627 20.00 12.02 -23.88
N SER A 628 20.61 13.10 -24.34
CA SER A 628 19.96 14.09 -25.20
C SER A 628 19.63 13.57 -26.59
N GLU A 629 20.44 12.67 -27.13
CA GLU A 629 20.30 12.12 -28.49
C GLU A 629 18.96 11.38 -28.64
N GLU A 630 18.71 10.40 -27.76
CA GLU A 630 17.44 9.63 -27.71
C GLU A 630 16.24 10.46 -27.21
N LYS A 631 16.48 11.61 -26.56
CA LYS A 631 15.43 12.44 -25.93
C LYS A 631 15.19 13.77 -26.64
N THR A 632 15.71 13.94 -27.85
CA THR A 632 15.58 15.14 -28.69
C THR A 632 14.14 15.64 -28.75
N ASP A 633 13.19 14.78 -29.10
CA ASP A 633 11.77 15.14 -29.20
C ASP A 633 11.19 15.63 -27.86
N GLN A 634 11.60 15.02 -26.75
CA GLN A 634 11.15 15.40 -25.41
C GLN A 634 11.70 16.77 -25.00
N ILE A 635 12.95 17.07 -25.38
CA ILE A 635 13.57 18.39 -25.16
C ILE A 635 12.83 19.44 -25.99
N LEU A 636 12.52 19.16 -27.26
CA LEU A 636 11.76 20.07 -28.12
C LEU A 636 10.34 20.31 -27.59
N VAL A 637 9.67 19.28 -27.08
CA VAL A 637 8.35 19.41 -26.43
C VAL A 637 8.44 20.22 -25.14
N LEU A 638 9.43 19.95 -24.27
CA LEU A 638 9.64 20.71 -23.03
C LEU A 638 9.88 22.19 -23.33
N LEU A 639 10.55 22.50 -24.44
CA LEU A 639 10.81 23.85 -24.89
C LEU A 639 9.63 24.50 -25.62
N ASN A 640 8.52 23.79 -25.90
CA ASN A 640 7.43 24.24 -26.78
C ASN A 640 7.88 24.57 -28.22
N LEU A 641 8.88 23.84 -28.75
CA LEU A 641 9.46 24.10 -30.08
C LEU A 641 8.92 23.20 -31.19
N THR A 642 8.18 22.14 -30.88
CA THR A 642 7.66 21.18 -31.87
C THR A 642 6.82 21.83 -32.97
N THR A 643 6.02 22.85 -32.62
CA THR A 643 5.25 23.62 -33.59
C THR A 643 6.08 24.73 -34.25
N GLU A 644 6.99 25.38 -33.52
CA GLU A 644 7.82 26.48 -34.02
C GLU A 644 8.87 26.03 -35.04
N LEU A 645 9.30 24.77 -34.97
CA LEU A 645 10.28 24.16 -35.87
C LEU A 645 9.63 23.29 -36.96
N ALA A 646 8.30 23.32 -37.07
CA ALA A 646 7.56 22.47 -37.99
C ALA A 646 7.99 22.71 -39.45
N GLY A 647 8.33 21.60 -40.14
CA GLY A 647 8.77 21.63 -41.52
C GLY A 647 10.27 21.88 -41.72
N LEU A 648 11.07 21.82 -40.66
CA LEU A 648 12.52 21.72 -40.74
C LEU A 648 12.94 20.27 -40.45
N ASP A 649 13.58 19.62 -41.41
CA ASP A 649 14.16 18.28 -41.27
C ASP A 649 15.67 18.41 -41.03
N LEU A 650 16.02 18.84 -39.82
CA LEU A 650 17.39 19.12 -39.42
C LEU A 650 17.94 18.03 -38.49
N PRO A 651 19.27 17.88 -38.41
CA PRO A 651 19.94 17.03 -37.44
C PRO A 651 19.80 17.60 -36.01
N PHE A 652 18.59 17.60 -35.47
CA PHE A 652 18.27 18.14 -34.14
C PHE A 652 19.03 17.45 -33.01
N PRO A 653 19.23 16.11 -33.01
CA PRO A 653 20.03 15.45 -31.99
C PRO A 653 21.45 16.02 -31.90
N GLU A 654 22.10 16.21 -33.04
CA GLU A 654 23.46 16.73 -33.14
C GLU A 654 23.55 18.20 -32.72
N ILE A 655 22.60 19.03 -33.19
CA ILE A 655 22.53 20.45 -32.84
C ILE A 655 22.31 20.63 -31.33
N ILE A 656 21.42 19.83 -30.74
CA ILE A 656 21.13 19.86 -29.30
C ILE A 656 22.36 19.42 -28.51
N GLN A 657 23.02 18.33 -28.91
CA GLN A 657 24.18 17.80 -28.20
C GLN A 657 25.35 18.79 -28.16
N GLU A 658 25.62 19.48 -29.28
CA GLU A 658 26.63 20.54 -29.36
C GLU A 658 26.35 21.64 -28.31
N LEU A 659 25.12 22.16 -28.30
CA LEU A 659 24.72 23.28 -27.44
C LEU A 659 24.61 22.91 -25.96
N LEU A 660 24.33 21.66 -25.62
CA LEU A 660 24.21 21.21 -24.24
C LEU A 660 25.54 21.31 -23.47
N SER A 661 26.68 21.31 -24.16
CA SER A 661 27.99 21.50 -23.53
C SER A 661 28.22 22.93 -23.01
N GLU A 662 27.51 23.92 -23.56
CA GLU A 662 27.76 25.35 -23.34
C GLU A 662 26.72 26.05 -22.46
N VAL A 663 25.60 25.38 -22.16
CA VAL A 663 24.44 26.02 -21.52
C VAL A 663 23.90 25.20 -20.36
N SER A 664 23.65 25.90 -19.25
CA SER A 664 23.13 25.31 -18.02
C SER A 664 21.64 25.56 -17.78
N ASN A 665 21.05 26.66 -18.29
CA ASN A 665 19.65 27.05 -18.05
C ASN A 665 18.76 26.77 -19.27
N LEU A 666 17.53 26.31 -19.05
CA LEU A 666 16.53 26.05 -20.09
C LEU A 666 16.20 27.25 -21.00
N ASP A 667 16.02 28.46 -20.45
CA ASP A 667 15.64 29.64 -21.23
C ASP A 667 16.78 30.14 -22.14
N GLU A 668 18.01 30.10 -21.60
CA GLU A 668 19.21 30.40 -22.37
C GLU A 668 19.40 29.36 -23.48
N PHE A 669 19.18 28.09 -23.16
CA PHE A 669 19.30 27.00 -24.12
C PHE A 669 18.28 27.14 -25.24
N ARG A 670 17.02 27.50 -24.93
CA ARG A 670 15.99 27.78 -25.94
C ARG A 670 16.45 28.83 -26.95
N THR A 671 16.97 29.94 -26.44
CA THR A 671 17.43 31.08 -27.26
C THR A 671 18.61 30.67 -28.14
N LYS A 672 19.63 30.01 -27.56
CA LYS A 672 20.81 29.54 -28.30
C LYS A 672 20.46 28.49 -29.35
N LEU A 673 19.54 27.58 -29.04
CA LEU A 673 19.05 26.57 -30.00
C LEU A 673 18.37 27.22 -31.20
N LEU A 674 17.44 28.17 -30.97
CA LEU A 674 16.78 28.89 -32.06
C LEU A 674 17.78 29.68 -32.92
N ASN A 675 18.75 30.34 -32.29
CA ASN A 675 19.79 31.09 -33.01
C ASN A 675 20.69 30.16 -33.85
N LYS A 676 21.08 29.01 -33.30
CA LYS A 676 21.86 28.00 -34.02
C LYS A 676 21.08 27.44 -35.20
N ILE A 677 19.79 27.10 -35.02
CA ILE A 677 18.92 26.66 -36.11
C ILE A 677 18.83 27.73 -37.19
N HIS A 678 18.63 29.00 -36.83
CA HIS A 678 18.67 30.11 -37.77
C HIS A 678 20.00 30.20 -38.54
N SER A 679 21.13 29.96 -37.87
CA SER A 679 22.45 29.92 -38.49
C SER A 679 22.58 28.76 -39.47
N VAL A 680 22.12 27.56 -39.10
CA VAL A 680 22.15 26.37 -39.98
C VAL A 680 21.31 26.61 -41.23
N VAL A 681 20.08 27.12 -41.06
CA VAL A 681 19.21 27.48 -42.20
C VAL A 681 19.89 28.49 -43.12
N LYS A 682 20.46 29.57 -42.57
CA LYS A 682 21.18 30.57 -43.38
C LYS A 682 22.37 29.95 -44.12
N ASN A 683 23.16 29.10 -43.46
CA ASN A 683 24.32 28.47 -44.09
C ASN A 683 23.91 27.58 -45.26
N VAL A 684 22.83 26.79 -45.13
CA VAL A 684 22.29 25.99 -46.25
C VAL A 684 21.93 26.88 -47.45
N LEU A 685 21.29 28.03 -47.20
CA LEU A 685 20.88 28.97 -48.25
C LEU A 685 22.07 29.71 -48.91
N VAL A 686 23.19 29.85 -48.19
CA VAL A 686 24.42 30.50 -48.69
C VAL A 686 25.30 29.52 -49.48
N VAL A 687 25.56 28.32 -48.93
CA VAL A 687 26.43 27.31 -49.57
C VAL A 687 25.77 26.75 -50.83
N ARG A 688 24.43 26.60 -50.83
CA ARG A 688 23.64 26.12 -51.97
C ARG A 688 24.12 24.79 -52.55
N GLU A 689 24.51 23.85 -51.69
CA GLU A 689 24.79 22.49 -52.13
C GLU A 689 23.56 21.89 -52.82
N LEU A 690 23.79 21.20 -53.95
CA LEU A 690 22.73 20.65 -54.79
C LEU A 690 21.79 19.73 -53.98
N GLY A 691 20.53 20.13 -53.83
CA GLY A 691 19.52 19.34 -53.14
C GLY A 691 19.44 19.59 -51.63
N SER A 692 20.27 20.47 -51.09
CA SER A 692 20.30 20.83 -49.67
C SER A 692 18.98 21.43 -49.18
N THR A 693 18.18 22.02 -50.07
CA THR A 693 16.86 22.58 -49.74
C THR A 693 15.77 21.54 -49.49
N LYS A 694 16.03 20.24 -49.66
CA LYS A 694 15.06 19.15 -49.42
C LYS A 694 14.57 19.09 -47.97
N ILE A 695 15.38 19.56 -47.05
CA ILE A 695 15.10 19.58 -45.61
C ILE A 695 13.97 20.56 -45.20
N PHE A 696 13.46 21.37 -46.14
CA PHE A 696 12.43 22.38 -45.86
C PHE A 696 11.04 21.99 -46.38
N ASP A 697 10.07 21.75 -45.52
CA ASP A 697 8.66 21.62 -45.88
C ASP A 697 7.95 22.97 -45.72
N LEU A 698 7.92 23.75 -46.81
CA LEU A 698 7.32 25.08 -46.84
C LEU A 698 5.83 25.10 -46.44
N LYS A 699 5.09 24.00 -46.64
CA LYS A 699 3.67 23.92 -46.25
C LYS A 699 3.55 23.89 -44.74
N LYS A 700 4.41 23.12 -44.06
CA LYS A 700 4.46 23.03 -42.60
C LYS A 700 5.09 24.28 -41.96
N MET A 701 6.02 24.93 -42.65
CA MET A 701 6.70 26.15 -42.16
C MET A 701 5.81 27.41 -42.16
N ARG A 702 4.63 27.40 -42.80
CA ARG A 702 3.79 28.59 -43.02
C ARG A 702 3.48 29.41 -41.76
N HIS A 703 3.37 28.74 -40.62
CA HIS A 703 3.04 29.36 -39.32
C HIS A 703 4.24 29.40 -38.36
N THR A 704 5.45 29.30 -38.89
CA THR A 704 6.71 29.31 -38.12
C THR A 704 7.52 30.58 -38.38
N GLN A 705 8.46 30.91 -37.49
CA GLN A 705 9.39 32.03 -37.69
C GLN A 705 10.37 31.85 -38.87
N PHE A 706 10.43 30.65 -39.44
CA PHE A 706 11.29 30.32 -40.59
C PHE A 706 10.59 30.59 -41.93
N VAL A 707 9.30 30.97 -41.94
CA VAL A 707 8.57 31.35 -43.16
C VAL A 707 9.25 32.50 -43.91
N LYS A 708 10.02 33.35 -43.22
CA LYS A 708 10.79 34.44 -43.83
C LYS A 708 11.81 33.97 -44.88
N TYR A 709 12.24 32.71 -44.84
CA TYR A 709 13.18 32.13 -45.81
C TYR A 709 12.51 31.51 -47.03
N SER A 710 11.17 31.45 -47.07
CA SER A 710 10.42 30.68 -48.09
C SER A 710 10.71 31.14 -49.52
N SER A 711 10.81 32.45 -49.74
CA SER A 711 11.09 33.02 -51.07
C SER A 711 12.48 32.65 -51.58
N GLU A 712 13.48 32.69 -50.70
CA GLU A 712 14.86 32.32 -51.01
C GLU A 712 14.99 30.81 -51.28
N ILE A 713 14.34 29.97 -50.46
CA ILE A 713 14.27 28.51 -50.67
C ILE A 713 13.66 28.18 -52.04
N LEU A 714 12.54 28.82 -52.40
CA LEU A 714 11.90 28.61 -53.71
C LEU A 714 12.80 29.02 -54.87
N LYS A 715 13.53 30.13 -54.73
CA LYS A 715 14.50 30.58 -55.73
C LYS A 715 15.62 29.56 -55.92
N ILE A 716 16.22 29.07 -54.83
CA ILE A 716 17.30 28.07 -54.88
C ILE A 716 16.79 26.76 -55.48
N ARG A 717 15.61 26.26 -55.08
CA ARG A 717 15.02 25.04 -55.67
C ARG A 717 14.82 25.13 -57.17
N LYS A 718 14.41 26.29 -57.65
CA LYS A 718 14.29 26.56 -59.08
C LYS A 718 15.65 26.54 -59.75
N GLU A 719 16.63 27.27 -59.20
CA GLU A 719 18.00 27.31 -59.73
C GLU A 719 18.67 25.93 -59.75
N GLU A 720 18.53 25.12 -58.68
CA GLU A 720 19.06 23.76 -58.60
C GLU A 720 18.48 22.87 -59.71
N PHE A 721 17.16 22.93 -59.90
CA PHE A 721 16.47 22.13 -60.91
C PHE A 721 16.86 22.54 -62.33
N GLU A 722 16.93 23.84 -62.60
CA GLU A 722 17.25 24.37 -63.94
C GLU A 722 18.72 24.21 -64.33
N LYS A 723 19.63 24.12 -63.35
CA LYS A 723 21.07 23.91 -63.62
C LYS A 723 21.48 22.45 -63.70
N SER A 724 20.71 21.55 -63.10
CA SER A 724 21.00 20.10 -63.07
C SER A 724 21.07 19.51 -64.47
N LYS A 725 22.18 18.85 -64.79
CA LYS A 725 22.41 18.30 -66.13
C LYS A 725 21.66 16.99 -66.33
N ILE A 726 21.11 16.81 -67.52
CA ILE A 726 20.49 15.57 -67.96
C ILE A 726 21.22 15.10 -69.22
N LEU A 727 21.94 13.97 -69.13
CA LEU A 727 22.72 13.43 -70.24
C LEU A 727 21.84 12.51 -71.10
N LYS A 728 21.87 12.68 -72.42
CA LYS A 728 21.10 11.86 -73.37
C LYS A 728 22.00 10.83 -74.07
N SER A 729 21.71 9.53 -73.96
CA SER A 729 22.54 8.49 -74.58
C SER A 729 22.12 8.19 -76.03
N SER A 730 22.68 8.93 -77.00
CA SER A 730 22.51 8.75 -78.45
C SER A 730 21.08 8.88 -79.03
N GLU A 731 20.98 9.16 -80.33
CA GLU A 731 19.70 9.45 -81.00
C GLU A 731 18.84 8.21 -81.32
N LYS A 732 19.41 7.00 -81.33
CA LYS A 732 18.69 5.78 -81.75
C LYS A 732 17.93 5.06 -80.63
N PHE A 733 18.36 5.19 -79.38
CA PHE A 733 17.68 4.69 -78.18
C PHE A 733 17.90 5.68 -77.02
N ALA A 734 17.11 6.76 -76.98
CA ALA A 734 17.32 7.84 -76.03
C ALA A 734 17.00 7.39 -74.59
N LEU A 735 18.03 7.03 -73.82
CA LEU A 735 17.97 6.98 -72.37
C LEU A 735 18.47 8.32 -71.82
N TYR A 736 17.80 8.82 -70.80
CA TYR A 736 18.15 10.07 -70.14
C TYR A 736 18.68 9.77 -68.75
N ASN A 737 19.94 10.13 -68.50
CA ASN A 737 20.53 10.06 -67.17
C ASN A 737 20.12 11.30 -66.38
N ILE A 738 19.20 11.10 -65.42
CA ILE A 738 18.63 12.15 -64.57
C ILE A 738 19.27 12.17 -63.18
N SER A 739 20.45 11.58 -63.00
CA SER A 739 21.09 11.40 -61.69
C SER A 739 21.33 12.72 -60.93
N GLU A 740 21.66 13.81 -61.63
CA GLU A 740 21.82 15.14 -61.02
C GLU A 740 20.47 15.77 -60.69
N LEU A 741 19.51 15.70 -61.61
CA LEU A 741 18.15 16.22 -61.41
C LEU A 741 17.46 15.55 -60.21
N PHE A 742 17.63 14.24 -60.03
CA PHE A 742 17.09 13.46 -58.92
C PHE A 742 17.58 13.96 -57.55
N LYS A 743 18.79 14.53 -57.50
CA LYS A 743 19.34 15.12 -56.27
C LYS A 743 18.64 16.42 -55.86
N THR A 744 17.94 17.11 -56.76
CA THR A 744 17.17 18.33 -56.45
C THR A 744 15.82 18.05 -55.78
N TYR A 745 15.23 19.07 -55.15
CA TYR A 745 13.88 18.94 -54.55
C TYR A 745 12.81 18.56 -55.57
N TYR A 746 12.69 19.32 -56.67
CA TYR A 746 11.65 19.08 -57.68
C TYR A 746 11.87 17.77 -58.44
N GLY A 747 13.12 17.40 -58.75
CA GLY A 747 13.42 16.12 -59.39
C GLY A 747 13.06 14.92 -58.52
N ASN A 748 13.29 14.99 -57.20
CA ASN A 748 12.83 13.98 -56.25
C ASN A 748 11.29 13.89 -56.21
N GLN A 749 10.59 15.03 -56.14
CA GLN A 749 9.12 15.04 -56.16
C GLN A 749 8.54 14.42 -57.43
N PHE A 750 9.11 14.75 -58.60
CA PHE A 750 8.70 14.15 -59.87
C PHE A 750 8.98 12.65 -59.92
N SER A 751 10.12 12.21 -59.40
CA SER A 751 10.43 10.77 -59.26
C SER A 751 9.37 10.03 -58.44
N ASN A 752 8.98 10.59 -57.29
CA ASN A 752 7.98 9.97 -56.41
C ASN A 752 6.60 9.92 -57.07
N ILE A 753 6.18 10.98 -57.76
CA ILE A 753 4.90 11.01 -58.50
C ILE A 753 4.88 9.97 -59.62
N LEU A 754 6.03 9.75 -60.27
CA LEU A 754 6.18 8.85 -61.40
C LEU A 754 6.57 7.41 -61.01
N ASN A 755 6.73 7.13 -59.71
CA ASN A 755 7.16 5.83 -59.16
C ASN A 755 8.46 5.28 -59.78
N LEU A 756 9.46 6.14 -60.00
CA LEU A 756 10.69 5.78 -60.70
C LEU A 756 11.68 4.95 -59.85
N GLY A 757 11.54 4.97 -58.53
CA GLY A 757 12.46 4.28 -57.62
C GLY A 757 13.89 4.84 -57.72
N VAL A 758 14.89 3.94 -57.79
CA VAL A 758 16.32 4.30 -57.91
C VAL A 758 16.78 4.34 -59.38
N LYS A 759 15.86 4.32 -60.36
CA LYS A 759 16.23 4.35 -61.77
C LYS A 759 16.84 5.72 -62.12
N LEU A 760 18.16 5.73 -62.32
CA LEU A 760 18.92 6.93 -62.70
C LEU A 760 18.88 7.19 -64.21
N GLU A 761 18.51 6.17 -64.99
CA GLU A 761 18.30 6.26 -66.44
C GLU A 761 16.85 5.93 -66.75
N ILE A 762 16.22 6.80 -67.54
CA ILE A 762 14.80 6.72 -67.89
C ILE A 762 14.64 6.79 -69.40
N ASP A 763 13.59 6.14 -69.91
CA ASP A 763 13.22 6.20 -71.32
C ASP A 763 12.56 7.54 -71.70
N GLN A 764 12.38 7.73 -73.00
CA GLN A 764 11.75 8.92 -73.58
C GLN A 764 10.34 9.19 -73.05
N ASP A 765 9.54 8.15 -72.79
CA ASP A 765 8.15 8.29 -72.36
C ASP A 765 8.07 8.85 -70.94
N ILE A 766 8.92 8.35 -70.04
CA ILE A 766 9.07 8.86 -68.68
C ILE A 766 9.65 10.28 -68.71
N PHE A 767 10.65 10.53 -69.56
CA PHE A 767 11.26 11.86 -69.70
C PHE A 767 10.25 12.91 -70.18
N ASN A 768 9.36 12.56 -71.12
CA ASN A 768 8.28 13.43 -71.58
C ASN A 768 7.30 13.80 -70.46
N LYS A 769 7.02 12.88 -69.53
CA LYS A 769 6.20 13.18 -68.34
C LYS A 769 6.90 14.14 -67.38
N ILE A 770 8.21 14.00 -67.19
CA ILE A 770 9.01 14.95 -66.40
C ILE A 770 8.99 16.34 -67.06
N MET A 771 9.20 16.42 -68.37
CA MET A 771 9.07 17.65 -69.16
C MET A 771 7.69 18.30 -68.99
N PHE A 772 6.62 17.51 -69.04
CA PHE A 772 5.26 17.98 -68.83
C PHE A 772 5.08 18.61 -67.43
N TYR A 773 5.52 17.93 -66.37
CA TYR A 773 5.43 18.48 -65.02
C TYR A 773 6.31 19.72 -64.81
N ALA A 774 7.52 19.74 -65.37
CA ALA A 774 8.41 20.90 -65.33
C ALA A 774 7.75 22.12 -66.01
N SER A 775 7.12 21.92 -67.17
CA SER A 775 6.40 22.97 -67.90
C SER A 775 5.24 23.57 -67.09
N LYS A 776 4.48 22.73 -66.37
CA LYS A 776 3.38 23.17 -65.49
C LYS A 776 3.87 24.02 -64.32
N LEU A 777 5.09 23.78 -63.85
CA LEU A 777 5.73 24.56 -62.78
C LEU A 777 6.61 25.71 -63.29
N LYS A 778 6.64 25.96 -64.61
CA LYS A 778 7.49 26.96 -65.27
C LYS A 778 8.99 26.78 -64.92
N LEU A 779 9.45 25.53 -64.96
CA LEU A 779 10.83 25.11 -64.75
C LEU A 779 11.43 24.63 -66.08
N ASN A 780 12.69 25.01 -66.35
CA ASN A 780 13.43 24.56 -67.54
C ASN A 780 14.30 23.33 -67.22
N LEU A 781 14.46 22.40 -68.18
CA LEU A 781 15.41 21.28 -68.06
C LEU A 781 16.70 21.59 -68.83
N ASN A 782 17.85 21.31 -68.21
CA ASN A 782 19.17 21.47 -68.84
C ASN A 782 19.63 20.13 -69.45
N ILE A 783 19.28 19.92 -70.72
CA ILE A 783 19.61 18.70 -71.46
C ILE A 783 20.96 18.88 -72.15
N ILE A 784 21.90 17.99 -71.85
CA ILE A 784 23.21 17.93 -72.51
C ILE A 784 23.21 16.73 -73.46
N PRO A 785 23.47 16.94 -74.76
CA PRO A 785 23.47 15.89 -75.76
C PRO A 785 24.60 14.87 -75.58
#